data_AF-A0A3M4Q1Z4-F1
#
_entry.id   AF-A0A3M4Q1Z4-F1
#
_cell.length_a   1.000
_cell.length_b   1.000
_cell.length_c   1.000
_cell.angle_alpha   90.00
_cell.angle_beta   90.00
_cell.angle_gamma   90.00
#
_symmetry.space_group_name_H-M   'P 1'
#
loop_
_entity.id
_entity.type
_entity.pdbx_description
1 polymer ?
#
loop_
_entity_poly.entity_id
_entity_poly.type
_entity_poly.pdbx_seq_one_letter_code
_entity_poly.pdbx_strand_id
1 'polypeptide(L)'
;MAITQNTRLAQVDSPLGNDVLLLQSMTGSEELGRLFHYELELTCEDRAIQFDQILGKPIGLTLELYGGAQRYFHGIASSCRQKTGHGQFAGYRVSLRPWFWLLTRTSDCRIFQNKTVPDIIKEVFRDLGFSDFEDGLSGTYREWEYCVQYRETSFDFVSRLMEQEGIYYYFRHEKTRHVLVLADAYGAHSTAPDYASVPFYPADQQMRERDHFYDWQMAQEVQPGSLALNDYDFQRPRASLEVRSIVPRSHSNADHALYDYPGEYVQCNDGEQYARTRIEAIHSQFERVQLRGCARGLGCGHLFNLTGYDRTDQNREYLAVLARYQIRQDPYESGQATLAEQFISELDCMDASQVFRPLPLTPKPIVRGPQTAVVVGPGGEEIWTDQYGRVKVHFHWDRHDHSNENSSCWIRVSQAWAGKNWGAMHIPRIGQEVIVSFLEGDPDRPIITGRVYNAEQTVPYALPANATQSGVKSRSSKDGSPANFNEIRMEDKKGAEQLFIHAEKNQDIEVENDETHWVGHDRSKTVDNDETVHVKHDRTETVGNNETITIGVNRTEEVGSNETITIGVNRTEQVGSNETITIGADRTETVGANEKITIVGNRTEDVGGNEILHVTGNRGETVIGNEGIGINGNQGTLIGQNEFRDVAQNRTTGIKQNDSLNVGKHFVLTAGDSISLTTGAASITLKKDGTIMIRGKNITLNGSGAISLKAIKNVVIKGQKILQN
;
A
#
# COMPACT_ATOMS: atom_id res chain seq x y z
N MET A 1 82.27 -21.33 -9.87
CA MET A 1 81.88 -20.61 -8.64
C MET A 1 80.37 -20.51 -8.65
N ALA A 2 79.69 -20.83 -7.55
CA ALA A 2 78.25 -20.59 -7.46
C ALA A 2 78.00 -19.08 -7.60
N ILE A 3 77.10 -18.71 -8.50
CA ILE A 3 76.79 -17.32 -8.78
C ILE A 3 75.86 -16.84 -7.67
N THR A 4 76.29 -15.83 -6.92
CA THR A 4 75.59 -15.34 -5.73
C THR A 4 75.18 -13.88 -5.89
N GLN A 5 74.06 -13.50 -5.28
CA GLN A 5 73.54 -12.13 -5.28
C GLN A 5 74.08 -11.26 -4.14
N ASN A 6 74.87 -11.82 -3.21
CA ASN A 6 75.26 -11.14 -1.96
C ASN A 6 76.02 -9.81 -2.13
N THR A 7 76.69 -9.59 -3.26
CA THR A 7 77.45 -8.36 -3.55
C THR A 7 76.74 -7.44 -4.55
N ARG A 8 75.46 -7.68 -4.81
CA ARG A 8 74.65 -6.94 -5.80
C ARG A 8 73.76 -5.91 -5.11
N LEU A 9 73.52 -4.79 -5.80
CA LEU A 9 72.68 -3.69 -5.35
C LEU A 9 71.24 -4.11 -5.00
N ALA A 10 70.71 -5.08 -5.74
CA ALA A 10 69.37 -5.60 -5.59
C ALA A 10 69.37 -7.13 -5.61
N GLN A 11 68.60 -7.75 -4.72
CA GLN A 11 68.56 -9.20 -4.50
C GLN A 11 67.11 -9.69 -4.59
N VAL A 12 66.88 -10.80 -5.29
CA VAL A 12 65.56 -11.40 -5.48
C VAL A 12 65.37 -12.54 -4.49
N ASP A 13 64.31 -12.44 -3.69
CA ASP A 13 63.81 -13.51 -2.83
C ASP A 13 62.60 -14.17 -3.51
N SER A 14 62.69 -15.48 -3.75
CA SER A 14 61.69 -16.22 -4.51
C SER A 14 61.35 -17.56 -3.85
N PRO A 15 60.16 -18.12 -4.12
CA PRO A 15 59.76 -19.43 -3.58
C PRO A 15 60.65 -20.60 -4.00
N LEU A 16 61.50 -20.42 -5.03
CA LEU A 16 62.44 -21.44 -5.51
C LEU A 16 63.72 -21.53 -4.68
N GLY A 17 63.91 -20.60 -3.73
CA GLY A 17 65.12 -20.46 -2.94
C GLY A 17 66.01 -19.33 -3.42
N ASN A 18 67.01 -19.00 -2.59
CA ASN A 18 67.99 -17.96 -2.86
C ASN A 18 68.92 -18.36 -4.01
N ASP A 19 69.43 -17.36 -4.74
CA ASP A 19 70.39 -17.52 -5.83
C ASP A 19 69.91 -18.33 -7.05
N VAL A 20 68.63 -18.74 -7.11
CA VAL A 20 68.05 -19.41 -8.28
C VAL A 20 67.66 -18.40 -9.37
N LEU A 21 66.86 -17.39 -9.02
CA LEU A 21 66.44 -16.33 -9.93
C LEU A 21 67.28 -15.08 -9.70
N LEU A 22 68.09 -14.70 -10.68
CA LEU A 22 68.99 -13.55 -10.61
C LEU A 22 68.39 -12.34 -11.34
N LEU A 23 68.35 -11.17 -10.70
CA LEU A 23 67.85 -9.95 -11.35
C LEU A 23 68.81 -9.46 -12.45
N GLN A 24 68.25 -9.11 -13.61
CA GLN A 24 68.95 -8.39 -14.68
C GLN A 24 68.47 -6.93 -14.73
N SER A 25 67.15 -6.73 -14.76
CA SER A 25 66.55 -5.40 -14.72
C SER A 25 65.18 -5.43 -14.05
N MET A 26 64.77 -4.30 -13.47
CA MET A 26 63.41 -4.07 -13.01
C MET A 26 62.90 -2.76 -13.62
N THR A 27 61.68 -2.78 -14.13
CA THR A 27 60.89 -1.58 -14.39
C THR A 27 59.65 -1.59 -13.53
N GLY A 28 59.46 -0.56 -12.72
CA GLY A 28 58.35 -0.47 -11.78
C GLY A 28 57.54 0.80 -11.93
N SER A 29 56.25 0.73 -11.67
CA SER A 29 55.35 1.89 -11.54
C SER A 29 54.41 1.72 -10.35
N GLU A 30 54.35 2.75 -9.52
CA GLU A 30 53.43 2.89 -8.39
C GLU A 30 52.66 4.20 -8.54
N GLU A 31 51.39 4.21 -8.12
CA GLU A 31 50.57 5.41 -8.09
C GLU A 31 49.60 5.35 -6.91
N LEU A 32 49.38 6.49 -6.28
CA LEU A 32 48.53 6.65 -5.10
C LEU A 32 47.08 6.31 -5.46
N GLY A 33 46.48 5.39 -4.72
CA GLY A 33 45.14 4.85 -4.99
C GLY A 33 45.07 3.86 -6.17
N ARG A 34 46.22 3.34 -6.63
CA ARG A 34 46.30 2.40 -7.76
C ARG A 34 47.17 1.20 -7.45
N LEU A 35 47.00 0.14 -8.24
CA LEU A 35 47.77 -1.09 -8.14
C LEU A 35 49.17 -0.87 -8.72
N PHE A 36 50.22 -1.10 -7.93
CA PHE A 36 51.58 -1.08 -8.47
C PHE A 36 51.80 -2.21 -9.49
N HIS A 37 52.81 -2.02 -10.32
CA HIS A 37 53.27 -3.01 -11.29
C HIS A 37 54.79 -3.01 -11.33
N TYR A 38 55.39 -4.16 -11.03
CA TYR A 38 56.83 -4.36 -11.25
C TYR A 38 57.03 -5.44 -12.31
N GLU A 39 57.81 -5.13 -13.32
CA GLU A 39 58.24 -6.08 -14.34
C GLU A 39 59.71 -6.40 -14.07
N LEU A 40 59.96 -7.64 -13.63
CA LEU A 40 61.29 -8.16 -13.33
C LEU A 40 61.78 -8.96 -14.53
N GLU A 41 62.96 -8.60 -15.04
CA GLU A 41 63.72 -9.44 -15.95
C GLU A 41 64.75 -10.22 -15.13
N LEU A 42 64.58 -11.55 -15.13
CA LEU A 42 65.32 -12.48 -14.32
C LEU A 42 66.12 -13.43 -15.22
N THR A 43 67.25 -13.90 -14.74
CA THR A 43 68.08 -14.92 -15.40
C THR A 43 68.29 -16.10 -14.45
N CYS A 44 68.29 -17.31 -15.00
CA CYS A 44 68.48 -18.54 -14.21
C CYS A 44 69.28 -19.56 -15.02
N GLU A 45 70.07 -20.39 -14.33
CA GLU A 45 70.77 -21.52 -14.95
C GLU A 45 69.80 -22.63 -15.39
N ASP A 46 68.71 -22.82 -14.64
CA ASP A 46 67.65 -23.78 -14.97
C ASP A 46 66.77 -23.26 -16.12
N ARG A 47 66.73 -24.04 -17.20
CA ARG A 47 65.98 -23.73 -18.43
C ARG A 47 64.56 -24.29 -18.41
N ALA A 48 64.17 -25.06 -17.39
CA ALA A 48 62.91 -25.79 -17.33
C ALA A 48 62.12 -25.54 -16.03
N ILE A 49 62.19 -24.31 -15.49
CA ILE A 49 61.44 -23.92 -14.29
C ILE A 49 59.95 -24.14 -14.50
N GLN A 50 59.31 -24.86 -13.56
CA GLN A 50 57.87 -25.07 -13.55
C GLN A 50 57.15 -23.80 -13.09
N PHE A 51 56.34 -23.20 -13.96
CA PHE A 51 55.68 -21.93 -13.66
C PHE A 51 54.73 -21.98 -12.45
N ASP A 52 54.12 -23.13 -12.17
CA ASP A 52 53.24 -23.34 -11.00
C ASP A 52 53.97 -23.15 -9.66
N GLN A 53 55.30 -23.25 -9.66
CA GLN A 53 56.10 -23.00 -8.46
C GLN A 53 56.23 -21.50 -8.16
N ILE A 54 56.04 -20.63 -9.15
CA ILE A 54 56.17 -19.17 -9.07
C ILE A 54 54.82 -18.46 -9.11
N LEU A 55 53.94 -18.83 -10.04
CA LEU A 55 52.71 -18.11 -10.33
C LEU A 55 51.78 -18.07 -9.10
N GLY A 56 51.23 -16.88 -8.79
CA GLY A 56 50.34 -16.67 -7.65
C GLY A 56 51.04 -16.63 -6.28
N LYS A 57 52.37 -16.80 -6.22
CA LYS A 57 53.14 -16.73 -4.97
C LYS A 57 53.86 -15.39 -4.79
N PRO A 58 54.19 -15.00 -3.54
CA PRO A 58 54.96 -13.80 -3.28
C PRO A 58 56.40 -13.90 -3.79
N ILE A 59 56.92 -12.79 -4.31
CA ILE A 59 58.33 -12.56 -4.64
C ILE A 59 58.73 -11.22 -4.05
N GLY A 60 59.89 -11.17 -3.42
CA GLY A 60 60.51 -9.97 -2.87
C GLY A 60 61.73 -9.54 -3.66
N LEU A 61 61.96 -8.24 -3.74
CA LEU A 61 63.21 -7.66 -4.18
C LEU A 61 63.76 -6.76 -3.07
N THR A 62 64.96 -7.02 -2.60
CA THR A 62 65.66 -6.21 -1.61
C THR A 62 66.64 -5.28 -2.30
N LEU A 63 66.51 -3.97 -2.11
CA LEU A 63 67.39 -2.93 -2.63
C LEU A 63 68.21 -2.32 -1.49
N GLU A 64 69.52 -2.24 -1.65
CA GLU A 64 70.43 -1.62 -0.68
C GLU A 64 70.45 -0.09 -0.82
N LEU A 65 70.17 0.62 0.29
CA LEU A 65 70.20 2.09 0.38
C LEU A 65 71.60 2.58 0.76
N TYR A 66 71.88 3.86 0.52
CA TYR A 66 73.20 4.46 0.80
C TYR A 66 73.67 4.29 2.27
N GLY A 67 72.74 4.35 3.23
CA GLY A 67 73.02 4.23 4.66
C GLY A 67 73.11 2.80 5.20
N GLY A 68 73.07 1.77 4.33
CA GLY A 68 73.04 0.36 4.73
C GLY A 68 71.66 -0.16 5.15
N ALA A 69 70.65 0.71 5.19
CA ALA A 69 69.25 0.30 5.29
C ALA A 69 68.79 -0.42 4.00
N GLN A 70 67.77 -1.26 4.11
CA GLN A 70 67.23 -2.02 2.99
C GLN A 70 65.80 -1.57 2.67
N ARG A 71 65.51 -1.37 1.39
CA ARG A 71 64.16 -1.18 0.86
C ARG A 71 63.67 -2.47 0.23
N TYR A 72 62.39 -2.77 0.39
CA TYR A 72 61.77 -3.95 -0.19
C TYR A 72 60.79 -3.56 -1.30
N PHE A 73 60.74 -4.34 -2.37
CA PHE A 73 59.66 -4.37 -3.34
C PHE A 73 59.05 -5.77 -3.31
N HIS A 74 57.94 -5.89 -2.61
CA HIS A 74 57.27 -7.16 -2.37
C HIS A 74 55.93 -7.21 -3.12
N GLY A 75 55.67 -8.28 -3.87
CA GLY A 75 54.43 -8.45 -4.64
C GLY A 75 54.15 -9.92 -4.99
N ILE A 76 52.96 -10.19 -5.52
CA ILE A 76 52.55 -11.51 -6.00
C ILE A 76 52.84 -11.63 -7.49
N ALA A 77 53.41 -12.77 -7.90
CA ALA A 77 53.67 -13.08 -9.30
C ALA A 77 52.35 -13.30 -10.06
N SER A 78 51.89 -12.28 -10.78
CA SER A 78 50.65 -12.31 -11.57
C SER A 78 50.83 -12.94 -12.95
N SER A 79 52.04 -12.86 -13.51
CA SER A 79 52.39 -13.56 -14.75
C SER A 79 53.88 -13.90 -14.78
N CYS A 80 54.23 -15.01 -15.43
CA CYS A 80 55.60 -15.43 -15.68
C CYS A 80 55.74 -15.83 -17.15
N ARG A 81 56.79 -15.36 -17.81
CA ARG A 81 57.10 -15.66 -19.21
C ARG A 81 58.55 -16.07 -19.33
N GLN A 82 58.83 -17.10 -20.12
CA GLN A 82 60.20 -17.45 -20.48
C GLN A 82 60.61 -16.73 -21.76
N LYS A 83 61.82 -16.19 -21.79
CA LYS A 83 62.46 -15.55 -22.94
C LYS A 83 63.61 -16.42 -23.44
N THR A 84 64.01 -16.18 -24.68
CA THR A 84 65.27 -16.69 -25.20
C THR A 84 66.41 -16.21 -24.31
N GLY A 85 67.16 -17.15 -23.76
CA GLY A 85 68.34 -16.87 -22.95
C GLY A 85 69.54 -16.43 -23.78
N HIS A 86 70.56 -15.91 -23.09
CA HIS A 86 71.88 -15.64 -23.65
C HIS A 86 72.93 -16.45 -22.90
N GLY A 87 73.84 -17.10 -23.65
CA GLY A 87 74.94 -17.87 -23.06
C GLY A 87 74.47 -19.06 -22.23
N GLN A 88 74.89 -19.10 -20.96
CA GLN A 88 74.57 -20.20 -20.05
C GLN A 88 73.18 -20.06 -19.38
N PHE A 89 72.60 -18.87 -19.34
CA PHE A 89 71.35 -18.59 -18.64
C PHE A 89 70.11 -18.58 -19.54
N ALA A 90 68.97 -19.03 -18.99
CA ALA A 90 67.64 -18.74 -19.53
C ALA A 90 67.11 -17.41 -18.99
N GLY A 91 66.41 -16.66 -19.83
CA GLY A 91 65.74 -15.43 -19.43
C GLY A 91 64.29 -15.69 -19.00
N TYR A 92 63.85 -15.03 -17.95
CA TYR A 92 62.48 -15.06 -17.46
C TYR A 92 62.01 -13.63 -17.23
N ARG A 93 60.71 -13.40 -17.40
CA ARG A 93 60.06 -12.13 -17.15
C ARG A 93 58.87 -12.36 -16.24
N VAL A 94 58.92 -11.77 -15.05
CA VAL A 94 57.89 -11.95 -14.03
C VAL A 94 57.24 -10.61 -13.72
N SER A 95 55.91 -10.59 -13.74
CA SER A 95 55.11 -9.43 -13.37
C SER A 95 54.63 -9.54 -11.94
N LEU A 96 55.05 -8.62 -11.08
CA LEU A 96 54.55 -8.49 -9.72
C LEU A 96 53.40 -7.49 -9.65
N ARG A 97 52.39 -7.83 -8.87
CA ARG A 97 51.21 -7.02 -8.53
C ARG A 97 50.91 -7.16 -7.03
N PRO A 98 50.25 -6.20 -6.38
CA PRO A 98 49.82 -6.35 -4.99
C PRO A 98 48.79 -7.48 -4.81
N TRP A 99 48.59 -7.95 -3.59
CA TRP A 99 47.52 -8.89 -3.25
C TRP A 99 46.15 -8.34 -3.63
N PHE A 100 45.97 -7.01 -3.54
CA PHE A 100 44.72 -6.33 -3.90
C PHE A 100 44.36 -6.53 -5.38
N TRP A 101 45.33 -6.82 -6.27
CA TRP A 101 45.06 -7.18 -7.65
C TRP A 101 44.31 -8.51 -7.79
N LEU A 102 44.45 -9.46 -6.86
CA LEU A 102 43.74 -10.74 -6.91
C LEU A 102 42.22 -10.54 -6.87
N LEU A 103 41.73 -9.42 -6.31
CA LEU A 103 40.31 -9.08 -6.31
C LEU A 103 39.77 -8.79 -7.72
N THR A 104 40.63 -8.54 -8.71
CA THR A 104 40.25 -8.45 -10.14
C THR A 104 39.91 -9.82 -10.76
N ARG A 105 40.18 -10.93 -10.05
CA ARG A 105 39.88 -12.31 -10.48
C ARG A 105 38.59 -12.85 -9.90
N THR A 106 37.89 -12.08 -9.07
CA THR A 106 36.60 -12.44 -8.48
C THR A 106 35.58 -11.34 -8.76
N SER A 107 34.32 -11.73 -8.98
CA SER A 107 33.20 -10.83 -9.24
C SER A 107 31.96 -11.36 -8.54
N ASP A 108 31.11 -10.46 -8.04
CA ASP A 108 29.94 -10.82 -7.27
C ASP A 108 28.74 -9.89 -7.51
N CYS A 109 27.57 -10.32 -7.05
CA CYS A 109 26.38 -9.49 -6.85
C CYS A 109 25.96 -9.61 -5.38
N ARG A 110 26.24 -8.57 -4.58
CA ARG A 110 26.05 -8.60 -3.12
C ARG A 110 25.53 -7.27 -2.61
N ILE A 111 24.66 -7.35 -1.62
CA ILE A 111 24.04 -6.20 -0.95
C ILE A 111 24.71 -6.00 0.43
N PHE A 112 25.09 -4.76 0.71
CA PHE A 112 25.54 -4.29 2.01
C PHE A 112 24.54 -3.27 2.56
N GLN A 113 24.14 -3.43 3.82
CA GLN A 113 23.15 -2.57 4.48
C GLN A 113 23.68 -2.05 5.81
N ASN A 114 23.37 -0.79 6.11
CA ASN A 114 23.68 -0.10 7.37
C ASN A 114 25.15 -0.25 7.77
N LYS A 115 26.06 0.04 6.83
CA LYS A 115 27.51 -0.04 7.02
C LYS A 115 28.20 1.18 6.45
N THR A 116 29.33 1.56 7.04
CA THR A 116 30.21 2.58 6.45
C THR A 116 31.03 1.96 5.31
N VAL A 117 31.46 2.78 4.35
CA VAL A 117 32.33 2.31 3.25
C VAL A 117 33.61 1.64 3.76
N PRO A 118 34.36 2.18 4.75
CA PRO A 118 35.50 1.47 5.33
C PRO A 118 35.14 0.08 5.88
N ASP A 119 33.98 -0.08 6.51
CA ASP A 119 33.56 -1.39 7.04
C ASP A 119 33.22 -2.38 5.92
N ILE A 120 32.56 -1.91 4.85
CA ILE A 120 32.30 -2.70 3.63
C ILE A 120 33.61 -3.20 3.02
N ILE A 121 34.59 -2.30 2.86
CA ILE A 121 35.91 -2.63 2.28
C ILE A 121 36.62 -3.70 3.13
N LYS A 122 36.64 -3.52 4.46
CA LYS A 122 37.27 -4.47 5.38
C LYS A 122 36.57 -5.83 5.37
N GLU A 123 35.25 -5.86 5.25
CA GLU A 123 34.47 -7.09 5.12
C GLU A 123 34.83 -7.84 3.84
N VAL A 124 34.86 -7.15 2.69
CA VAL A 124 35.26 -7.75 1.40
C VAL A 124 36.67 -8.32 1.46
N PHE A 125 37.62 -7.63 2.11
CA PHE A 125 39.00 -8.12 2.25
C PHE A 125 39.07 -9.39 3.10
N ARG A 126 38.38 -9.39 4.25
CA ARG A 126 38.39 -10.52 5.19
C ARG A 126 37.67 -11.74 4.66
N ASP A 127 36.56 -11.56 3.95
CA ASP A 127 35.78 -12.66 3.35
C ASP A 127 36.61 -13.42 2.30
N LEU A 128 37.51 -12.73 1.59
CA LEU A 128 38.44 -13.33 0.63
C LEU A 128 39.76 -13.79 1.26
N GLY A 129 39.91 -13.67 2.59
CA GLY A 129 41.07 -14.17 3.33
C GLY A 129 42.28 -13.23 3.37
N PHE A 130 42.13 -11.95 3.03
CA PHE A 130 43.21 -10.98 3.08
C PHE A 130 43.20 -10.19 4.40
N SER A 131 44.37 -10.08 5.02
CA SER A 131 44.56 -9.36 6.30
C SER A 131 45.68 -8.32 6.25
N ASP A 132 46.44 -8.23 5.15
CA ASP A 132 47.57 -7.31 4.99
C ASP A 132 47.11 -5.91 4.58
N PHE A 133 46.32 -5.28 5.45
CA PHE A 133 45.90 -3.90 5.31
C PHE A 133 45.89 -3.18 6.67
N GLU A 134 46.07 -1.86 6.63
CA GLU A 134 46.05 -0.96 7.78
C GLU A 134 45.06 0.17 7.56
N ASP A 135 44.43 0.60 8.64
CA ASP A 135 43.49 1.71 8.65
C ASP A 135 44.20 2.98 9.14
N GLY A 136 44.56 3.83 8.19
CA GLY A 136 45.12 5.17 8.43
C GLY A 136 44.10 6.28 8.17
N LEU A 137 42.80 5.98 8.23
CA LEU A 137 41.74 6.96 7.99
C LEU A 137 41.56 7.86 9.23
N SER A 138 41.32 9.14 8.99
CA SER A 138 41.16 10.17 10.02
C SER A 138 39.79 10.87 9.96
N GLY A 139 39.10 10.76 8.83
CA GLY A 139 37.79 11.30 8.57
C GLY A 139 36.66 10.45 9.18
N THR A 140 35.48 11.05 9.17
CA THR A 140 34.22 10.40 9.53
C THR A 140 33.43 10.08 8.26
N TYR A 141 32.95 8.83 8.16
CA TYR A 141 32.25 8.34 6.97
C TYR A 141 30.78 8.12 7.27
N ARG A 142 29.92 8.40 6.28
CA ARG A 142 28.49 8.16 6.44
C ARG A 142 28.20 6.66 6.49
N GLU A 143 27.13 6.31 7.19
CA GLU A 143 26.54 4.99 7.10
C GLU A 143 25.65 4.92 5.85
N TRP A 144 25.89 3.92 5.01
CA TRP A 144 25.07 3.68 3.83
C TRP A 144 23.93 2.73 4.21
N GLU A 145 22.68 3.19 4.05
CA GLU A 145 21.49 2.35 4.26
C GLU A 145 21.50 1.16 3.29
N TYR A 146 21.93 1.40 2.05
CA TYR A 146 21.93 0.41 0.98
C TYR A 146 23.06 0.67 -0.01
N CYS A 147 23.93 -0.31 -0.21
CA CYS A 147 25.04 -0.27 -1.17
C CYS A 147 25.22 -1.65 -1.81
N VAL A 148 25.32 -1.70 -3.14
CA VAL A 148 25.28 -2.93 -3.92
C VAL A 148 26.56 -3.05 -4.74
N GLN A 149 27.24 -4.19 -4.60
CA GLN A 149 28.19 -4.66 -5.60
C GLN A 149 27.38 -5.33 -6.71
N TYR A 150 27.39 -4.82 -7.93
CA TYR A 150 26.55 -5.36 -9.02
C TYR A 150 27.35 -5.63 -10.29
N ARG A 151 27.55 -6.92 -10.61
CA ARG A 151 28.21 -7.40 -11.84
C ARG A 151 29.58 -6.75 -12.11
N GLU A 152 30.31 -6.46 -11.04
CA GLU A 152 31.64 -5.86 -11.07
C GLU A 152 32.61 -6.72 -10.24
N THR A 153 33.91 -6.58 -10.49
CA THR A 153 34.91 -7.29 -9.68
C THR A 153 34.95 -6.73 -8.27
N SER A 154 35.38 -7.51 -7.29
CA SER A 154 35.53 -6.99 -5.91
C SER A 154 36.56 -5.86 -5.84
N PHE A 155 37.53 -5.83 -6.77
CA PHE A 155 38.47 -4.73 -6.90
C PHE A 155 37.80 -3.45 -7.40
N ASP A 156 36.99 -3.54 -8.46
CA ASP A 156 36.29 -2.37 -9.02
C ASP A 156 35.32 -1.80 -7.98
N PHE A 157 34.57 -2.68 -7.29
CA PHE A 157 33.67 -2.30 -6.22
C PHE A 157 34.35 -1.49 -5.11
N VAL A 158 35.46 -2.01 -4.58
CA VAL A 158 36.22 -1.33 -3.53
C VAL A 158 36.82 -0.03 -4.06
N SER A 159 37.37 -0.04 -5.27
CA SER A 159 38.05 1.12 -5.85
C SER A 159 37.09 2.29 -6.12
N ARG A 160 35.89 2.04 -6.67
CA ARG A 160 34.91 3.11 -6.89
C ARG A 160 34.37 3.70 -5.59
N LEU A 161 34.20 2.88 -4.54
CA LEU A 161 33.75 3.35 -3.23
C LEU A 161 34.81 4.22 -2.55
N MET A 162 36.09 3.79 -2.65
CA MET A 162 37.21 4.59 -2.20
C MET A 162 37.28 5.92 -2.95
N GLU A 163 37.11 5.89 -4.28
CA GLU A 163 37.10 7.09 -5.12
C GLU A 163 35.98 8.07 -4.75
N GLN A 164 34.79 7.56 -4.43
CA GLN A 164 33.64 8.37 -4.05
C GLN A 164 33.79 9.03 -2.67
N GLU A 165 34.28 8.28 -1.67
CA GLU A 165 34.48 8.78 -0.30
C GLU A 165 35.81 9.55 -0.12
N GLY A 166 36.63 9.62 -1.16
CA GLY A 166 37.92 10.31 -1.12
C GLY A 166 39.02 9.53 -0.40
N ILE A 167 38.81 8.23 -0.19
CA ILE A 167 39.80 7.31 0.35
C ILE A 167 40.75 6.92 -0.77
N TYR A 168 42.04 6.91 -0.49
CA TYR A 168 43.04 6.33 -1.37
C TYR A 168 43.89 5.35 -0.56
N TYR A 169 44.83 4.71 -1.24
CA TYR A 169 45.73 3.77 -0.59
C TYR A 169 47.12 3.82 -1.21
N TYR A 170 48.11 3.40 -0.44
CA TYR A 170 49.45 3.13 -0.93
C TYR A 170 49.98 1.85 -0.25
N PHE A 171 51.14 1.37 -0.69
CA PHE A 171 51.69 0.11 -0.19
C PHE A 171 52.94 0.34 0.64
N ARG A 172 52.95 -0.19 1.86
CA ARG A 172 54.16 -0.30 2.67
C ARG A 172 54.77 -1.68 2.46
N HIS A 173 55.97 -1.72 1.88
CA HIS A 173 56.64 -2.97 1.59
C HIS A 173 57.56 -3.37 2.74
N GLU A 174 57.34 -4.56 3.26
CA GLU A 174 58.19 -5.22 4.23
C GLU A 174 58.90 -6.40 3.54
N LYS A 175 59.82 -7.05 4.25
CA LYS A 175 60.62 -8.15 3.67
C LYS A 175 59.75 -9.31 3.16
N THR A 176 58.75 -9.72 3.94
CA THR A 176 57.95 -10.93 3.70
C THR A 176 56.50 -10.66 3.30
N ARG A 177 56.08 -9.39 3.29
CA ARG A 177 54.69 -8.98 3.01
C ARG A 177 54.65 -7.53 2.50
N HIS A 178 53.55 -7.14 1.88
CA HIS A 178 53.26 -5.75 1.57
C HIS A 178 51.88 -5.40 2.12
N VAL A 179 51.77 -4.25 2.79
CA VAL A 179 50.57 -3.83 3.50
C VAL A 179 49.89 -2.72 2.72
N LEU A 180 48.59 -2.86 2.47
CA LEU A 180 47.77 -1.79 1.90
C LEU A 180 47.38 -0.82 3.02
N VAL A 181 47.84 0.42 2.94
CA VAL A 181 47.50 1.46 3.93
C VAL A 181 46.35 2.29 3.38
N LEU A 182 45.20 2.26 4.04
CA LEU A 182 44.07 3.14 3.74
C LEU A 182 44.37 4.54 4.27
N ALA A 183 44.19 5.56 3.43
CA ALA A 183 44.55 6.93 3.76
C ALA A 183 43.54 7.93 3.19
N ASP A 184 43.30 9.01 3.93
CA ASP A 184 42.41 10.11 3.54
C ASP A 184 42.98 11.50 3.86
N ALA A 185 44.16 11.57 4.48
CA ALA A 185 44.74 12.82 4.95
C ALA A 185 46.27 12.74 4.98
N TYR A 186 46.89 13.92 5.13
CA TYR A 186 48.34 14.06 5.26
C TYR A 186 48.94 13.17 6.36
N GLY A 187 48.26 13.09 7.52
CA GLY A 187 48.75 12.35 8.69
C GLY A 187 48.87 10.84 8.51
N ALA A 188 48.32 10.28 7.43
CA ALA A 188 48.49 8.86 7.10
C ALA A 188 49.84 8.56 6.46
N HIS A 189 50.54 9.57 5.93
CA HIS A 189 51.81 9.39 5.22
C HIS A 189 53.01 9.47 6.17
N SER A 190 54.14 8.91 5.74
CA SER A 190 55.38 8.91 6.50
C SER A 190 56.59 9.21 5.62
N THR A 191 57.68 9.63 6.23
CA THR A 191 58.95 9.84 5.54
C THR A 191 59.72 8.53 5.45
N ALA A 192 60.41 8.30 4.33
CA ALA A 192 61.29 7.15 4.20
C ALA A 192 62.55 7.32 5.09
N PRO A 193 63.07 6.26 5.73
CA PRO A 193 64.28 6.33 6.56
C PRO A 193 65.46 6.92 5.79
N ASP A 194 66.15 7.93 6.33
CA ASP A 194 67.26 8.67 5.71
C ASP A 194 66.93 9.55 4.47
N TYR A 195 65.66 9.61 4.04
CA TYR A 195 65.20 10.41 2.90
C TYR A 195 64.20 11.51 3.28
N ALA A 196 64.14 11.92 4.55
CA ALA A 196 63.31 13.05 4.98
C ALA A 196 63.65 14.36 4.24
N SER A 197 64.91 14.53 3.83
CA SER A 197 65.35 15.61 2.96
C SER A 197 66.32 15.08 1.89
N VAL A 198 66.01 15.39 0.63
CA VAL A 198 66.80 14.95 -0.53
C VAL A 198 67.35 16.17 -1.27
N PRO A 199 68.66 16.23 -1.52
CA PRO A 199 69.27 17.34 -2.24
C PRO A 199 69.01 17.25 -3.75
N PHE A 200 68.95 18.41 -4.39
CA PHE A 200 69.03 18.57 -5.83
C PHE A 200 70.46 18.93 -6.22
N TYR A 201 71.05 18.17 -7.13
CA TYR A 201 72.33 18.48 -7.76
C TYR A 201 72.17 18.39 -9.28
N PRO A 202 72.43 19.46 -10.05
CA PRO A 202 72.36 19.42 -11.51
C PRO A 202 73.21 18.29 -12.09
N ALA A 203 72.78 17.70 -13.21
CA ALA A 203 73.53 16.68 -13.93
C ALA A 203 74.84 17.26 -14.50
N ASP A 204 75.90 17.28 -13.69
CA ASP A 204 77.26 17.60 -14.09
C ASP A 204 78.11 16.32 -14.21
N GLN A 205 79.37 16.44 -14.66
CA GLN A 205 80.28 15.30 -14.76
C GLN A 205 80.87 14.87 -13.41
N GLN A 206 80.40 15.40 -12.27
CA GLN A 206 80.95 15.05 -10.96
C GLN A 206 80.21 13.84 -10.39
N MET A 207 80.98 12.83 -10.01
CA MET A 207 80.46 11.65 -9.34
C MET A 207 80.03 12.05 -7.92
N ARG A 208 78.72 11.97 -7.64
CA ARG A 208 78.15 12.34 -6.33
C ARG A 208 77.99 11.10 -5.47
N GLU A 209 78.39 11.20 -4.20
CA GLU A 209 78.32 10.07 -3.25
C GLU A 209 76.90 9.84 -2.70
N ARG A 210 76.09 10.91 -2.56
CA ARG A 210 74.75 10.84 -1.98
C ARG A 210 73.66 10.74 -3.05
N ASP A 211 72.63 9.97 -2.75
CA ASP A 211 71.38 9.94 -3.51
C ASP A 211 70.77 11.36 -3.64
N HIS A 212 70.45 11.78 -4.86
CA HIS A 212 69.99 13.13 -5.17
C HIS A 212 69.03 13.15 -6.37
N PHE A 213 68.37 14.28 -6.56
CA PHE A 213 67.65 14.61 -7.80
C PHE A 213 68.53 15.45 -8.72
N TYR A 214 68.39 15.27 -10.02
CA TYR A 214 69.17 15.98 -11.04
C TYR A 214 68.33 16.60 -12.16
N ASP A 215 67.06 16.21 -12.28
CA ASP A 215 66.09 16.82 -13.20
C ASP A 215 64.83 17.22 -12.43
N TRP A 216 64.27 18.36 -12.78
CA TRP A 216 63.09 18.95 -12.16
C TRP A 216 62.23 19.60 -13.22
N GLN A 217 60.92 19.31 -13.19
CA GLN A 217 59.95 19.90 -14.08
C GLN A 217 58.67 20.19 -13.30
N MET A 218 58.08 21.38 -13.47
CA MET A 218 56.79 21.73 -12.90
C MET A 218 55.79 21.99 -14.02
N ALA A 219 54.66 21.29 -13.95
CA ALA A 219 53.53 21.49 -14.83
C ALA A 219 52.37 22.07 -14.04
N GLN A 220 51.70 23.07 -14.62
CA GLN A 220 50.43 23.58 -14.12
C GLN A 220 49.40 23.54 -15.23
N GLU A 221 48.20 23.05 -14.93
CA GLU A 221 47.09 22.92 -15.88
C GLU A 221 45.85 23.62 -15.35
N VAL A 222 45.09 24.28 -16.23
CA VAL A 222 43.84 24.96 -15.85
C VAL A 222 42.79 23.91 -15.45
N GLN A 223 42.33 23.99 -14.21
CA GLN A 223 41.28 23.13 -13.68
C GLN A 223 39.99 23.94 -13.41
N PRO A 224 38.81 23.31 -13.42
CA PRO A 224 37.56 23.93 -12.98
C PRO A 224 37.65 24.42 -11.53
N GLY A 225 37.12 25.60 -11.23
CA GLY A 225 37.24 26.22 -9.90
C GLY A 225 36.10 25.90 -8.93
N SER A 226 35.02 25.27 -9.39
CA SER A 226 33.94 24.82 -8.50
C SER A 226 33.16 23.65 -9.06
N LEU A 227 32.58 22.85 -8.17
CA LEU A 227 31.65 21.77 -8.47
C LEU A 227 30.38 21.95 -7.64
N ALA A 228 29.24 22.01 -8.33
CA ALA A 228 27.92 21.98 -7.71
C ALA A 228 27.26 20.61 -7.94
N LEU A 229 26.73 20.01 -6.87
CA LEU A 229 25.96 18.77 -6.92
C LEU A 229 24.52 19.04 -6.47
N ASN A 230 23.58 18.24 -6.96
CA ASN A 230 22.20 18.26 -6.49
C ASN A 230 21.63 16.83 -6.43
N ASP A 231 20.58 16.62 -5.63
CA ASP A 231 19.89 15.35 -5.49
C ASP A 231 18.42 15.57 -5.06
N TYR A 232 17.64 14.49 -4.94
CA TYR A 232 16.24 14.54 -4.53
C TYR A 232 15.95 13.58 -3.37
N ASP A 233 15.42 14.13 -2.27
CA ASP A 233 14.93 13.37 -1.12
C ASP A 233 13.39 13.39 -1.08
N PHE A 234 12.77 12.23 -1.29
CA PHE A 234 11.30 12.12 -1.25
C PHE A 234 10.72 12.26 0.16
N GLN A 235 11.51 12.08 1.23
CA GLN A 235 11.06 12.31 2.60
C GLN A 235 11.02 13.82 2.92
N ARG A 236 11.83 14.62 2.21
CA ARG A 236 11.82 16.09 2.25
C ARG A 236 11.75 16.70 0.84
N PRO A 237 10.62 16.57 0.11
CA PRO A 237 10.54 16.95 -1.32
C PRO A 237 10.80 18.43 -1.65
N ARG A 238 10.81 19.31 -0.63
CA ARG A 238 11.05 20.75 -0.76
C ARG A 238 12.41 21.18 -0.21
N ALA A 239 13.23 20.24 0.29
CA ALA A 239 14.56 20.56 0.79
C ALA A 239 15.44 21.05 -0.36
N SER A 240 16.18 22.12 -0.12
CA SER A 240 17.24 22.57 -1.03
C SER A 240 18.47 21.72 -0.77
N LEU A 241 18.70 20.72 -1.64
CA LEU A 241 19.82 19.80 -1.53
C LEU A 241 21.02 20.21 -2.39
N GLU A 242 20.95 21.33 -3.11
CA GLU A 242 22.09 21.83 -3.88
C GLU A 242 23.24 22.21 -2.95
N VAL A 243 24.42 21.66 -3.24
CA VAL A 243 25.67 21.90 -2.50
C VAL A 243 26.74 22.30 -3.49
N ARG A 244 27.67 23.15 -3.05
CA ARG A 244 28.75 23.66 -3.91
C ARG A 244 30.06 23.71 -3.16
N SER A 245 31.11 23.17 -3.78
CA SER A 245 32.49 23.32 -3.33
C SER A 245 33.28 24.18 -4.30
N ILE A 246 34.15 25.05 -3.77
CA ILE A 246 34.91 26.04 -4.52
C ILE A 246 36.38 25.92 -4.11
N VAL A 247 37.27 25.84 -5.10
CA VAL A 247 38.73 25.85 -4.90
C VAL A 247 39.30 27.02 -5.69
N PRO A 248 39.52 28.18 -5.03
CA PRO A 248 39.96 29.38 -5.73
C PRO A 248 41.43 29.27 -6.18
N ARG A 249 41.73 29.73 -7.39
CA ARG A 249 43.10 29.90 -7.90
C ARG A 249 43.24 31.30 -8.51
N SER A 250 44.44 31.87 -8.47
CA SER A 250 44.69 33.27 -8.83
C SER A 250 44.97 33.52 -10.31
N HIS A 251 45.11 32.47 -11.13
CA HIS A 251 45.33 32.59 -12.56
C HIS A 251 44.03 32.93 -13.31
N SER A 252 44.15 33.37 -14.56
CA SER A 252 42.97 33.65 -15.41
C SER A 252 42.21 32.36 -15.76
N ASN A 253 40.89 32.50 -15.99
CA ASN A 253 39.97 31.40 -16.30
C ASN A 253 39.93 30.27 -15.24
N ALA A 254 40.21 30.59 -13.98
CA ALA A 254 40.16 29.64 -12.87
C ALA A 254 38.73 29.33 -12.38
N ASP A 255 37.72 30.13 -12.76
CA ASP A 255 36.41 30.12 -12.11
C ASP A 255 35.33 29.32 -12.86
N HIS A 256 35.71 28.54 -13.89
CA HIS A 256 34.76 27.70 -14.62
C HIS A 256 34.12 26.67 -13.69
N ALA A 257 32.79 26.57 -13.71
CA ALA A 257 32.01 25.73 -12.82
C ALA A 257 31.58 24.41 -13.49
N LEU A 258 31.66 23.31 -12.74
CA LEU A 258 31.05 22.04 -13.06
C LEU A 258 29.72 21.88 -12.31
N TYR A 259 28.80 21.14 -12.93
CA TYR A 259 27.51 20.75 -12.33
C TYR A 259 27.21 19.30 -12.66
N ASP A 260 26.70 18.54 -11.69
CA ASP A 260 26.33 17.13 -11.87
C ASP A 260 25.07 16.76 -11.06
N TYR A 261 24.26 15.86 -11.60
CA TYR A 261 23.05 15.29 -10.99
C TYR A 261 22.86 13.85 -11.49
N PRO A 262 22.62 12.88 -10.60
CA PRO A 262 22.48 12.99 -9.16
C PRO A 262 23.83 13.00 -8.41
N GLY A 263 23.86 13.61 -7.22
CA GLY A 263 25.05 13.68 -6.37
C GLY A 263 25.27 12.50 -5.42
N GLU A 264 24.31 11.57 -5.33
CA GLU A 264 24.36 10.34 -4.53
C GLU A 264 24.31 10.57 -3.00
N TYR A 265 23.53 11.55 -2.55
CA TYR A 265 23.36 11.85 -1.14
C TYR A 265 21.93 12.22 -0.78
N VAL A 266 21.62 12.07 0.51
CA VAL A 266 20.34 12.48 1.10
C VAL A 266 20.52 13.64 2.09
N GLN A 267 21.66 13.73 2.79
CA GLN A 267 22.00 14.85 3.67
C GLN A 267 22.96 15.82 2.99
N CYS A 268 22.76 17.13 3.19
CA CYS A 268 23.60 18.16 2.56
C CYS A 268 25.08 18.05 3.00
N ASN A 269 25.35 17.70 4.26
CA ASN A 269 26.73 17.54 4.76
C ASN A 269 27.51 16.46 3.97
N ASP A 270 26.86 15.35 3.63
CA ASP A 270 27.47 14.30 2.80
C ASP A 270 27.71 14.79 1.38
N GLY A 271 26.73 15.53 0.82
CA GLY A 271 26.86 16.13 -0.51
C GLY A 271 27.98 17.17 -0.60
N GLU A 272 28.16 18.00 0.43
CA GLU A 272 29.28 18.94 0.53
C GLU A 272 30.62 18.20 0.56
N GLN A 273 30.69 17.09 1.30
CA GLN A 273 31.88 16.24 1.34
C GLN A 273 32.19 15.61 -0.03
N TYR A 274 31.18 15.13 -0.76
CA TYR A 274 31.37 14.57 -2.11
C TYR A 274 31.74 15.64 -3.15
N ALA A 275 31.10 16.81 -3.11
CA ALA A 275 31.46 17.93 -3.97
C ALA A 275 32.91 18.38 -3.70
N ARG A 276 33.30 18.45 -2.42
CA ARG A 276 34.68 18.74 -1.99
C ARG A 276 35.67 17.69 -2.47
N THR A 277 35.38 16.42 -2.25
CA THR A 277 36.24 15.30 -2.64
C THR A 277 36.51 15.28 -4.14
N ARG A 278 35.46 15.42 -4.96
CA ARG A 278 35.58 15.41 -6.42
C ARG A 278 36.34 16.62 -6.96
N ILE A 279 36.10 17.83 -6.43
CA ILE A 279 36.83 19.03 -6.88
C ILE A 279 38.29 19.00 -6.42
N GLU A 280 38.58 18.51 -5.20
CA GLU A 280 39.95 18.30 -4.70
C GLU A 280 40.70 17.27 -5.57
N ALA A 281 40.03 16.20 -6.02
CA ALA A 281 40.63 15.20 -6.90
C ALA A 281 41.05 15.79 -8.25
N ILE A 282 40.20 16.62 -8.85
CA ILE A 282 40.51 17.35 -10.08
C ILE A 282 41.68 18.31 -9.84
N HIS A 283 41.65 19.07 -8.74
CA HIS A 283 42.74 19.98 -8.39
C HIS A 283 44.04 19.29 -8.01
N SER A 284 44.05 18.00 -7.68
CA SER A 284 45.30 17.25 -7.48
C SER A 284 46.19 17.24 -8.73
N GLN A 285 45.62 17.50 -9.91
CA GLN A 285 46.34 17.63 -11.18
C GLN A 285 46.72 19.08 -11.52
N PHE A 286 46.25 20.07 -10.75
CA PHE A 286 46.48 21.49 -11.04
C PHE A 286 47.97 21.84 -11.08
N GLU A 287 48.74 21.34 -10.11
CA GLU A 287 50.18 21.56 -10.01
C GLU A 287 50.88 20.24 -9.71
N ARG A 288 51.72 19.81 -10.64
CA ARG A 288 52.51 18.56 -10.57
C ARG A 288 53.98 18.87 -10.75
N VAL A 289 54.81 18.28 -9.91
CA VAL A 289 56.27 18.43 -9.95
C VAL A 289 56.90 17.08 -10.24
N GLN A 290 57.50 16.95 -11.41
CA GLN A 290 58.25 15.77 -11.82
C GLN A 290 59.72 15.91 -11.42
N LEU A 291 60.22 14.90 -10.73
CA LEU A 291 61.59 14.84 -10.21
C LEU A 291 62.25 13.56 -10.68
N ARG A 292 63.42 13.67 -11.32
CA ARG A 292 64.23 12.51 -11.71
C ARG A 292 65.55 12.50 -10.96
N GLY A 293 65.93 11.32 -10.46
CA GLY A 293 67.10 11.18 -9.62
C GLY A 293 67.49 9.74 -9.35
N CYS A 294 68.45 9.58 -8.44
CA CYS A 294 68.92 8.30 -7.93
C CYS A 294 68.47 8.05 -6.46
N ALA A 295 67.37 8.67 -6.03
CA ALA A 295 66.84 8.56 -4.67
C ALA A 295 66.18 7.20 -4.41
N ARG A 296 66.97 6.22 -3.93
CA ARG A 296 66.54 4.82 -3.80
C ARG A 296 65.46 4.57 -2.75
N GLY A 297 65.40 5.38 -1.70
CA GLY A 297 64.43 5.19 -0.60
C GLY A 297 63.03 5.73 -0.88
N LEU A 298 62.85 6.61 -1.88
CA LEU A 298 61.58 7.30 -2.10
C LEU A 298 60.56 6.45 -2.86
N GLY A 299 59.36 6.41 -2.31
CA GLY A 299 58.23 5.52 -2.63
C GLY A 299 56.98 6.32 -2.97
N CYS A 300 56.03 5.72 -3.67
CA CYS A 300 54.68 6.30 -3.71
C CYS A 300 54.09 6.36 -2.29
N GLY A 301 53.51 7.51 -1.91
CA GLY A 301 52.98 7.76 -0.55
C GLY A 301 54.03 8.24 0.47
N HIS A 302 55.30 8.42 0.08
CA HIS A 302 56.29 9.01 0.99
C HIS A 302 56.29 10.54 0.94
N LEU A 303 56.52 11.15 2.11
CA LEU A 303 56.79 12.57 2.27
C LEU A 303 58.31 12.83 2.25
N PHE A 304 58.73 13.91 1.62
CA PHE A 304 60.14 14.36 1.66
C PHE A 304 60.27 15.86 1.37
N ASN A 305 61.35 16.48 1.85
CA ASN A 305 61.69 17.86 1.57
C ASN A 305 62.76 17.97 0.48
N LEU A 306 62.47 18.71 -0.60
CA LEU A 306 63.47 19.06 -1.62
C LEU A 306 64.38 20.18 -1.11
N THR A 307 65.69 20.03 -1.29
CA THR A 307 66.67 21.07 -0.88
C THR A 307 67.69 21.32 -1.98
N GLY A 308 68.22 22.55 -2.06
CA GLY A 308 69.30 22.89 -2.99
C GLY A 308 68.87 23.14 -4.44
N TYR A 309 67.57 23.26 -4.73
CA TYR A 309 67.08 23.71 -6.03
C TYR A 309 67.12 25.24 -6.14
N ASP A 310 67.49 25.78 -7.30
CA ASP A 310 67.69 27.24 -7.50
C ASP A 310 66.43 28.06 -7.22
N ARG A 311 65.24 27.50 -7.54
CA ARG A 311 63.96 28.15 -7.29
C ARG A 311 63.52 27.93 -5.83
N THR A 312 63.72 28.95 -4.98
CA THR A 312 63.60 28.81 -3.52
C THR A 312 62.23 28.36 -3.03
N ASP A 313 61.14 28.80 -3.66
CA ASP A 313 59.76 28.39 -3.36
C ASP A 313 59.48 26.90 -3.61
N GLN A 314 60.30 26.24 -4.43
CA GLN A 314 60.16 24.80 -4.73
C GLN A 314 60.93 23.91 -3.75
N ASN A 315 61.73 24.48 -2.84
CA ASN A 315 62.38 23.73 -1.76
C ASN A 315 61.43 23.58 -0.58
N ARG A 316 60.43 22.72 -0.76
CA ARG A 316 59.32 22.46 0.17
C ARG A 316 59.09 20.97 0.33
N GLU A 317 58.10 20.62 1.15
CA GLU A 317 57.67 19.25 1.35
C GLU A 317 56.75 18.79 0.22
N TYR A 318 57.05 17.60 -0.30
CA TYR A 318 56.31 16.97 -1.38
C TYR A 318 55.75 15.61 -0.95
N LEU A 319 54.57 15.30 -1.48
CA LEU A 319 53.99 13.96 -1.46
C LEU A 319 54.22 13.30 -2.83
N ALA A 320 54.92 12.16 -2.84
CA ALA A 320 55.14 11.38 -4.06
C ALA A 320 53.87 10.64 -4.47
N VAL A 321 53.17 11.11 -5.51
CA VAL A 321 51.90 10.55 -5.99
C VAL A 321 52.11 9.41 -6.96
N LEU A 322 53.07 9.53 -7.87
CA LEU A 322 53.45 8.45 -8.77
C LEU A 322 54.96 8.27 -8.70
N ALA A 323 55.41 7.02 -8.75
CA ALA A 323 56.82 6.69 -8.75
C ALA A 323 57.12 5.62 -9.80
N ARG A 324 58.09 5.91 -10.65
CA ARG A 324 58.61 4.98 -11.65
C ARG A 324 60.05 4.65 -11.33
N TYR A 325 60.37 3.37 -11.40
CA TYR A 325 61.69 2.84 -11.07
C TYR A 325 62.29 2.13 -12.26
N GLN A 326 63.58 2.35 -12.48
CA GLN A 326 64.40 1.52 -13.35
C GLN A 326 65.62 1.07 -12.58
N ILE A 327 65.74 -0.24 -12.37
CA ILE A 327 66.90 -0.87 -11.74
C ILE A 327 67.60 -1.68 -12.81
N ARG A 328 68.90 -1.50 -12.95
CA ARG A 328 69.73 -2.23 -13.89
C ARG A 328 70.98 -2.73 -13.18
N GLN A 329 71.26 -4.02 -13.35
CA GLN A 329 72.46 -4.63 -12.77
C GLN A 329 73.40 -5.07 -13.89
N ASP A 330 74.70 -5.00 -13.60
CA ASP A 330 75.70 -5.50 -14.55
C ASP A 330 75.47 -7.00 -14.81
N PRO A 331 75.56 -7.44 -16.07
CA PRO A 331 75.33 -8.83 -16.44
C PRO A 331 76.28 -9.79 -15.69
N TYR A 332 75.85 -11.03 -15.49
CA TYR A 332 76.63 -12.05 -14.79
C TYR A 332 77.73 -12.68 -15.65
N GLU A 333 77.80 -12.35 -16.95
CA GLU A 333 78.84 -12.79 -17.88
C GLU A 333 79.80 -11.62 -18.24
N SER A 334 81.10 -11.88 -18.22
CA SER A 334 82.14 -10.91 -18.59
C SER A 334 82.18 -10.68 -20.10
N GLY A 335 82.07 -9.42 -20.55
CA GLY A 335 82.17 -9.04 -21.97
C GLY A 335 81.06 -8.11 -22.49
N GLN A 336 80.06 -7.82 -21.67
CA GLN A 336 79.02 -6.82 -21.97
C GLN A 336 79.35 -5.47 -21.33
N ALA A 337 78.90 -4.38 -21.96
CA ALA A 337 79.19 -3.02 -21.52
C ALA A 337 78.63 -2.73 -20.12
N THR A 338 79.48 -2.17 -19.25
CA THR A 338 79.11 -1.70 -17.90
C THR A 338 78.05 -0.62 -18.01
N LEU A 339 77.02 -0.70 -17.17
CA LEU A 339 75.88 0.23 -17.22
C LEU A 339 76.19 1.53 -16.45
N ALA A 340 75.84 2.68 -17.05
CA ALA A 340 76.18 4.00 -16.51
C ALA A 340 75.35 4.42 -15.27
N GLU A 341 74.11 3.95 -15.14
CA GLU A 341 73.23 4.23 -14.00
C GLU A 341 72.53 2.94 -13.53
N GLN A 342 72.73 2.55 -12.27
CA GLN A 342 72.18 1.29 -11.71
C GLN A 342 70.76 1.45 -11.15
N PHE A 343 70.38 2.66 -10.72
CA PHE A 343 69.04 2.96 -10.21
C PHE A 343 68.59 4.36 -10.66
N ILE A 344 67.39 4.44 -11.22
CA ILE A 344 66.73 5.68 -11.61
C ILE A 344 65.32 5.67 -11.01
N SER A 345 64.96 6.76 -10.34
CA SER A 345 63.60 7.05 -9.91
C SER A 345 63.08 8.30 -10.59
N GLU A 346 61.90 8.22 -11.19
CA GLU A 346 61.12 9.36 -11.68
C GLU A 346 59.86 9.45 -10.82
N LEU A 347 59.71 10.56 -10.11
CA LEU A 347 58.60 10.81 -9.19
C LEU A 347 57.73 11.92 -9.73
N ASP A 348 56.41 11.73 -9.69
CA ASP A 348 55.44 12.81 -9.86
C ASP A 348 54.89 13.18 -8.48
N CYS A 349 55.13 14.42 -8.09
CA CYS A 349 54.91 14.91 -6.75
C CYS A 349 53.86 16.02 -6.75
N MET A 350 53.15 16.13 -5.65
CA MET A 350 52.31 17.29 -5.33
C MET A 350 52.81 17.95 -4.05
N ASP A 351 52.46 19.22 -3.87
CA ASP A 351 52.70 19.91 -2.60
C ASP A 351 51.99 19.15 -1.46
N ALA A 352 52.72 18.82 -0.40
CA ALA A 352 52.17 18.05 0.71
C ALA A 352 51.10 18.82 1.51
N SER A 353 51.04 20.15 1.39
CA SER A 353 49.97 20.98 1.95
C SER A 353 48.64 20.84 1.21
N GLN A 354 48.67 20.38 -0.04
CA GLN A 354 47.47 20.12 -0.81
C GLN A 354 46.91 18.73 -0.46
N VAL A 355 45.60 18.65 -0.31
CA VAL A 355 44.91 17.39 -0.03
C VAL A 355 44.82 16.56 -1.30
N PHE A 356 45.34 15.32 -1.26
CA PHE A 356 45.15 14.36 -2.35
C PHE A 356 43.79 13.68 -2.25
N ARG A 357 43.11 13.56 -3.39
CA ARG A 357 41.93 12.72 -3.57
C ARG A 357 42.07 11.96 -4.89
N PRO A 358 41.66 10.68 -4.93
CA PRO A 358 41.72 9.90 -6.16
C PRO A 358 40.66 10.38 -7.16
N LEU A 359 40.97 10.28 -8.45
CA LEU A 359 39.99 10.54 -9.51
C LEU A 359 39.03 9.36 -9.67
N PRO A 360 37.76 9.61 -10.00
CA PRO A 360 36.77 8.57 -10.27
C PRO A 360 37.01 7.94 -11.64
N LEU A 361 37.98 7.02 -11.73
CA LEU A 361 38.34 6.32 -12.96
C LEU A 361 37.64 4.97 -13.07
N THR A 362 37.28 4.38 -11.93
CA THR A 362 36.68 3.06 -11.89
C THR A 362 35.23 3.16 -12.38
N PRO A 363 34.82 2.39 -13.42
CA PRO A 363 33.47 2.47 -13.96
C PRO A 363 32.42 2.13 -12.90
N LYS A 364 31.46 3.02 -12.67
CA LYS A 364 30.31 2.71 -11.82
C LYS A 364 29.41 1.66 -12.49
N PRO A 365 28.92 0.63 -11.77
CA PRO A 365 27.99 -0.34 -12.32
C PRO A 365 26.67 0.32 -12.71
N ILE A 366 26.11 -0.11 -13.85
CA ILE A 366 24.82 0.39 -14.35
C ILE A 366 23.91 -0.80 -14.65
N VAL A 367 22.74 -0.81 -14.03
CA VAL A 367 21.65 -1.72 -14.40
C VAL A 367 20.99 -1.20 -15.67
N ARG A 368 21.26 -1.88 -16.79
CA ARG A 368 20.83 -1.43 -18.13
C ARG A 368 19.31 -1.42 -18.34
N GLY A 369 18.55 -2.13 -17.52
CA GLY A 369 17.10 -2.21 -17.64
C GLY A 369 16.45 -2.81 -16.40
N PRO A 370 15.11 -2.81 -16.33
CA PRO A 370 14.38 -3.33 -15.19
C PRO A 370 14.60 -4.83 -14.98
N GLN A 371 14.41 -5.26 -13.73
CA GLN A 371 14.49 -6.67 -13.32
C GLN A 371 13.23 -7.04 -12.56
N THR A 372 12.96 -8.34 -12.45
CA THR A 372 11.92 -8.84 -11.55
C THR A 372 12.52 -9.20 -10.19
N ALA A 373 11.76 -9.00 -9.13
CA ALA A 373 12.12 -9.39 -7.77
C ALA A 373 10.89 -9.92 -7.02
N VAL A 374 11.10 -10.67 -5.95
CA VAL A 374 10.02 -11.20 -5.10
C VAL A 374 9.84 -10.32 -3.89
N VAL A 375 8.62 -9.92 -3.56
CA VAL A 375 8.33 -9.14 -2.35
C VAL A 375 8.51 -10.00 -1.11
N VAL A 376 9.20 -9.49 -0.10
CA VAL A 376 9.54 -10.23 1.14
C VAL A 376 9.23 -9.43 2.40
N GLY A 377 9.18 -10.13 3.53
CA GLY A 377 8.95 -9.54 4.85
C GLY A 377 9.09 -10.58 5.96
N PRO A 378 8.73 -10.21 7.20
CA PRO A 378 8.83 -11.10 8.35
C PRO A 378 7.97 -12.36 8.20
N GLY A 379 8.41 -13.47 8.80
CA GLY A 379 7.61 -14.70 8.83
C GLY A 379 6.27 -14.51 9.53
N GLY A 380 5.19 -15.03 8.95
CA GLY A 380 3.82 -14.91 9.47
C GLY A 380 3.08 -13.63 9.08
N GLU A 381 3.71 -12.74 8.31
CA GLU A 381 3.07 -11.59 7.68
C GLU A 381 2.69 -11.89 6.23
N GLU A 382 1.60 -11.30 5.74
CA GLU A 382 1.26 -11.28 4.31
C GLU A 382 1.62 -9.94 3.65
N ILE A 383 1.69 -8.86 4.44
CA ILE A 383 1.92 -7.49 3.99
C ILE A 383 2.97 -6.87 4.90
N TRP A 384 4.06 -6.39 4.31
CA TRP A 384 5.11 -5.66 5.02
C TRP A 384 5.38 -4.34 4.32
N THR A 385 4.91 -3.24 4.92
CA THR A 385 4.98 -1.89 4.35
C THR A 385 5.27 -0.87 5.44
N ASP A 386 5.74 0.30 5.03
CA ASP A 386 5.93 1.47 5.90
C ASP A 386 4.95 2.61 5.59
N GLN A 387 5.13 3.76 6.27
CA GLN A 387 4.30 4.96 6.14
C GLN A 387 4.26 5.57 4.72
N TYR A 388 5.16 5.17 3.83
CA TYR A 388 5.25 5.65 2.45
C TYR A 388 4.72 4.63 1.44
N GLY A 389 4.18 3.49 1.89
CA GLY A 389 3.72 2.42 1.01
C GLY A 389 4.87 1.68 0.32
N ARG A 390 6.08 1.68 0.92
CA ARG A 390 7.26 0.97 0.40
C ARG A 390 7.20 -0.49 0.81
N VAL A 391 7.86 -1.35 0.06
CA VAL A 391 8.04 -2.77 0.39
C VAL A 391 9.51 -3.18 0.29
N LYS A 392 9.86 -4.36 0.80
CA LYS A 392 11.17 -4.97 0.64
C LYS A 392 11.10 -6.10 -0.38
N VAL A 393 12.20 -6.36 -1.07
CA VAL A 393 12.27 -7.40 -2.11
C VAL A 393 13.51 -8.27 -1.95
N HIS A 394 13.43 -9.48 -2.47
CA HIS A 394 14.56 -10.37 -2.73
C HIS A 394 14.83 -10.37 -4.24
N PHE A 395 16.05 -10.01 -4.62
CA PHE A 395 16.50 -10.07 -6.01
C PHE A 395 16.99 -11.47 -6.35
N HIS A 396 16.69 -11.96 -7.56
CA HIS A 396 17.05 -13.32 -8.00
C HIS A 396 18.56 -13.62 -8.02
N TRP A 397 19.39 -12.58 -8.05
CA TRP A 397 20.86 -12.69 -8.02
C TRP A 397 21.44 -12.61 -6.60
N ASP A 398 20.64 -12.29 -5.60
CA ASP A 398 21.10 -12.26 -4.22
C ASP A 398 21.24 -13.69 -3.69
N ARG A 399 22.41 -13.99 -3.13
CA ARG A 399 22.80 -15.33 -2.65
C ARG A 399 23.06 -15.35 -1.14
N HIS A 400 23.05 -14.18 -0.51
CA HIS A 400 23.54 -13.99 0.85
C HIS A 400 22.42 -13.66 1.84
N ASP A 401 21.21 -13.44 1.36
CA ASP A 401 20.06 -13.16 2.20
C ASP A 401 19.27 -14.43 2.57
N HIS A 402 18.22 -14.22 3.35
CA HIS A 402 17.30 -15.27 3.80
C HIS A 402 15.86 -15.04 3.28
N SER A 403 15.71 -14.21 2.24
CA SER A 403 14.41 -13.81 1.66
C SER A 403 13.40 -13.34 2.71
N ASN A 404 13.83 -12.46 3.62
CA ASN A 404 13.08 -11.97 4.78
C ASN A 404 13.10 -10.43 4.87
N GLU A 405 12.73 -9.86 6.01
CA GLU A 405 12.71 -8.42 6.23
C GLU A 405 14.08 -7.72 6.13
N ASN A 406 15.18 -8.47 6.03
CA ASN A 406 16.54 -7.96 5.90
C ASN A 406 17.13 -8.12 4.49
N SER A 407 16.37 -8.60 3.51
CA SER A 407 16.87 -8.81 2.14
C SER A 407 17.24 -7.51 1.41
N SER A 408 16.45 -6.45 1.56
CA SER A 408 16.71 -5.17 0.90
C SER A 408 16.37 -3.96 1.78
N CYS A 409 16.72 -2.79 1.28
CA CYS A 409 16.17 -1.52 1.75
C CYS A 409 14.67 -1.40 1.43
N TRP A 410 14.05 -0.33 1.94
CA TRP A 410 12.67 0.01 1.61
C TRP A 410 12.54 0.63 0.21
N ILE A 411 11.81 -0.05 -0.68
CA ILE A 411 11.67 0.32 -2.09
C ILE A 411 10.29 0.94 -2.34
N ARG A 412 10.27 2.11 -2.97
CA ARG A 412 9.02 2.79 -3.36
C ARG A 412 8.29 2.02 -4.45
N VAL A 413 6.96 2.02 -4.37
CA VAL A 413 6.08 1.34 -5.32
C VAL A 413 5.32 2.37 -6.15
N SER A 414 5.49 2.32 -7.46
CA SER A 414 4.69 3.08 -8.41
C SER A 414 3.21 2.72 -8.26
N GLN A 415 2.35 3.73 -8.26
CA GLN A 415 0.90 3.59 -8.16
C GLN A 415 0.24 4.06 -9.45
N ALA A 416 -0.97 3.58 -9.73
CA ALA A 416 -1.74 4.01 -10.90
C ALA A 416 -2.09 5.51 -10.85
N TRP A 417 -2.30 6.07 -9.66
CA TRP A 417 -2.57 7.49 -9.46
C TRP A 417 -2.17 7.91 -8.04
N ALA A 418 -1.35 8.96 -7.88
CA ALA A 418 -0.85 9.40 -6.58
C ALA A 418 -0.92 10.93 -6.42
N GLY A 419 -1.78 11.38 -5.51
CA GLY A 419 -1.95 12.78 -5.12
C GLY A 419 -1.65 13.02 -3.64
N LYS A 420 -1.86 14.26 -3.17
CA LYS A 420 -1.61 14.64 -1.77
C LYS A 420 -2.69 14.04 -0.85
N ASN A 421 -2.45 12.84 -0.34
CA ASN A 421 -3.37 12.07 0.52
C ASN A 421 -4.65 11.57 -0.19
N TRP A 422 -4.58 11.37 -1.50
CA TRP A 422 -5.65 10.79 -2.33
C TRP A 422 -5.03 10.10 -3.55
N GLY A 423 -5.70 9.11 -4.14
CA GLY A 423 -5.21 8.34 -5.28
C GLY A 423 -5.52 6.85 -5.18
N ALA A 424 -4.88 6.05 -6.03
CA ALA A 424 -4.95 4.60 -5.99
C ALA A 424 -3.82 4.03 -5.12
N MET A 425 -4.12 3.03 -4.31
CA MET A 425 -3.11 2.33 -3.51
C MET A 425 -3.29 0.83 -3.59
N HIS A 426 -2.34 0.16 -4.23
CA HIS A 426 -2.22 -1.29 -4.18
C HIS A 426 -0.82 -1.60 -3.65
N ILE A 427 -0.73 -2.16 -2.45
CA ILE A 427 0.53 -2.55 -1.80
C ILE A 427 0.90 -3.97 -2.27
N PRO A 428 2.13 -4.22 -2.77
CA PRO A 428 2.56 -5.57 -3.12
C PRO A 428 2.62 -6.46 -1.87
N ARG A 429 2.11 -7.69 -1.96
CA ARG A 429 2.13 -8.65 -0.85
C ARG A 429 3.35 -9.55 -0.91
N ILE A 430 3.75 -10.10 0.23
CA ILE A 430 4.87 -11.04 0.34
C ILE A 430 4.61 -12.24 -0.59
N GLY A 431 5.64 -12.66 -1.33
CA GLY A 431 5.59 -13.71 -2.34
C GLY A 431 5.15 -13.26 -3.74
N GLN A 432 4.66 -12.02 -3.91
CA GLN A 432 4.31 -11.50 -5.24
C GLN A 432 5.55 -11.06 -6.02
N GLU A 433 5.50 -11.24 -7.34
CA GLU A 433 6.56 -10.80 -8.26
C GLU A 433 6.31 -9.36 -8.74
N VAL A 434 7.34 -8.53 -8.64
CA VAL A 434 7.32 -7.11 -9.01
C VAL A 434 8.44 -6.78 -9.98
N ILE A 435 8.21 -5.78 -10.83
CA ILE A 435 9.23 -5.20 -11.70
C ILE A 435 9.91 -4.07 -10.95
N VAL A 436 11.23 -4.15 -10.79
CA VAL A 436 12.10 -3.16 -10.16
C VAL A 436 12.92 -2.46 -11.25
N SER A 437 12.74 -1.15 -11.35
CA SER A 437 13.61 -0.25 -12.10
C SER A 437 14.66 0.35 -11.17
N PHE A 438 15.68 0.98 -11.73
CA PHE A 438 16.79 1.60 -11.00
C PHE A 438 16.91 3.05 -11.47
N LEU A 439 16.83 4.02 -10.55
CA LEU A 439 16.91 5.45 -10.90
C LEU A 439 18.29 5.77 -11.45
N GLU A 440 18.37 6.40 -12.62
CA GLU A 440 19.62 6.61 -13.38
C GLU A 440 20.40 5.31 -13.69
N GLY A 441 19.73 4.15 -13.60
CA GLY A 441 20.37 2.84 -13.72
C GLY A 441 21.26 2.46 -12.54
N ASP A 442 21.22 3.21 -11.43
CA ASP A 442 22.04 2.98 -10.24
C ASP A 442 21.53 1.78 -9.42
N PRO A 443 22.32 0.70 -9.25
CA PRO A 443 21.95 -0.46 -8.43
C PRO A 443 21.52 -0.10 -7.00
N ASP A 444 22.02 1.02 -6.45
CA ASP A 444 21.75 1.47 -5.09
C ASP A 444 20.39 2.18 -4.95
N ARG A 445 19.70 2.46 -6.07
CA ARG A 445 18.44 3.23 -6.10
C ARG A 445 17.29 2.48 -6.78
N PRO A 446 16.83 1.35 -6.22
CA PRO A 446 15.71 0.61 -6.76
C PRO A 446 14.37 1.35 -6.58
N ILE A 447 13.45 1.15 -7.52
CA ILE A 447 12.05 1.59 -7.46
C ILE A 447 11.15 0.58 -8.17
N ILE A 448 10.07 0.13 -7.54
CA ILE A 448 9.12 -0.81 -8.13
C ILE A 448 8.20 -0.06 -9.11
N THR A 449 8.12 -0.54 -10.35
CA THR A 449 7.40 0.11 -11.45
C THR A 449 6.29 -0.75 -12.04
N GLY A 450 6.19 -2.03 -11.66
CA GLY A 450 5.16 -2.92 -12.18
C GLY A 450 4.97 -4.18 -11.36
N ARG A 451 3.95 -4.96 -11.75
CA ARG A 451 3.57 -6.25 -11.16
C ARG A 451 3.30 -7.22 -12.29
N VAL A 452 3.68 -8.48 -12.11
CA VAL A 452 3.51 -9.51 -13.12
C VAL A 452 2.93 -10.78 -12.51
N TYR A 453 2.10 -11.48 -13.29
CA TYR A 453 1.64 -12.82 -12.95
C TYR A 453 2.65 -13.85 -13.43
N ASN A 454 2.72 -14.99 -12.75
CA ASN A 454 3.58 -16.12 -13.10
C ASN A 454 2.83 -17.46 -12.89
N ALA A 455 3.56 -18.58 -12.92
CA ALA A 455 2.96 -19.91 -12.82
C ALA A 455 2.34 -20.22 -11.43
N GLU A 456 2.83 -19.57 -10.37
CA GLU A 456 2.32 -19.71 -9.01
C GLU A 456 1.33 -18.58 -8.69
N GLN A 457 1.72 -17.34 -8.93
CA GLN A 457 0.89 -16.15 -8.86
C GLN A 457 0.09 -16.02 -10.16
N THR A 458 -0.91 -16.89 -10.33
CA THR A 458 -1.72 -16.97 -11.56
C THR A 458 -2.64 -15.77 -11.73
N VAL A 459 -3.07 -15.53 -12.97
CA VAL A 459 -4.11 -14.53 -13.29
C VAL A 459 -5.43 -14.80 -12.55
N PRO A 460 -6.24 -13.76 -12.21
CA PRO A 460 -7.48 -13.93 -11.45
C PRO A 460 -8.57 -14.69 -12.19
N TYR A 461 -8.58 -14.61 -13.52
CA TYR A 461 -9.56 -15.24 -14.40
C TYR A 461 -8.86 -16.24 -15.31
N ALA A 462 -9.44 -17.43 -15.48
CA ALA A 462 -8.82 -18.48 -16.27
C ALA A 462 -8.60 -18.06 -17.74
N LEU A 463 -7.34 -17.94 -18.14
CA LEU A 463 -6.94 -17.63 -19.52
C LEU A 463 -6.51 -18.89 -20.28
N PRO A 464 -6.73 -18.96 -21.61
CA PRO A 464 -7.26 -17.90 -22.47
C PRO A 464 -8.80 -17.84 -22.56
N ALA A 465 -9.53 -18.70 -21.85
CA ALA A 465 -10.99 -18.82 -21.99
C ALA A 465 -11.75 -17.52 -21.70
N ASN A 466 -11.31 -16.75 -20.69
CA ASN A 466 -11.95 -15.53 -20.25
C ASN A 466 -11.18 -14.25 -20.68
N ALA A 467 -10.67 -14.23 -21.92
CA ALA A 467 -9.88 -13.11 -22.43
C ALA A 467 -10.64 -11.76 -22.52
N THR A 468 -11.97 -11.78 -22.49
CA THR A 468 -12.85 -10.59 -22.49
C THR A 468 -13.15 -10.04 -21.08
N GLN A 469 -12.65 -10.70 -20.02
CA GLN A 469 -12.86 -10.24 -18.65
C GLN A 469 -11.73 -9.31 -18.21
N SER A 470 -12.09 -8.22 -17.57
CA SER A 470 -11.17 -7.27 -16.94
C SER A 470 -11.68 -6.88 -15.55
N GLY A 471 -10.79 -6.43 -14.66
CA GLY A 471 -11.22 -5.98 -13.33
C GLY A 471 -10.14 -6.02 -12.26
N VAL A 472 -10.56 -5.75 -11.03
CA VAL A 472 -9.72 -5.78 -9.83
C VAL A 472 -10.35 -6.77 -8.85
N LYS A 473 -9.57 -7.78 -8.46
CA LYS A 473 -9.96 -8.78 -7.46
C LYS A 473 -8.95 -8.73 -6.31
N SER A 474 -9.46 -8.50 -5.11
CA SER A 474 -8.65 -8.46 -3.88
C SER A 474 -8.62 -9.83 -3.20
N ARG A 475 -8.04 -9.88 -2.00
CA ARG A 475 -8.03 -11.04 -1.12
C ARG A 475 -8.08 -10.56 0.32
N SER A 476 -8.96 -11.12 1.15
CA SER A 476 -8.95 -10.83 2.60
C SER A 476 -7.57 -11.13 3.19
N SER A 477 -7.13 -10.35 4.17
CA SER A 477 -5.81 -10.48 4.80
C SER A 477 -5.95 -10.23 6.31
N LYS A 478 -5.34 -11.04 7.19
CA LYS A 478 -4.54 -12.25 6.92
C LYS A 478 -5.40 -13.51 6.73
N ASP A 479 -4.79 -14.57 6.17
CA ASP A 479 -5.34 -15.93 6.08
C ASP A 479 -6.60 -16.06 5.20
N GLY A 480 -6.70 -15.23 4.16
CA GLY A 480 -7.83 -15.25 3.22
C GLY A 480 -7.83 -16.48 2.31
N SER A 481 -8.92 -17.25 2.32
CA SER A 481 -9.12 -18.35 1.38
C SER A 481 -9.45 -17.84 -0.04
N PRO A 482 -9.45 -18.70 -1.08
CA PRO A 482 -9.92 -18.34 -2.42
C PRO A 482 -11.32 -17.76 -2.50
N ALA A 483 -12.18 -18.03 -1.50
CA ALA A 483 -13.54 -17.52 -1.44
C ALA A 483 -13.65 -16.11 -0.86
N ASN A 484 -12.63 -15.62 -0.13
CA ASN A 484 -12.73 -14.37 0.62
C ASN A 484 -12.14 -13.18 -0.16
N PHE A 485 -12.95 -12.38 -0.84
CA PHE A 485 -12.45 -11.30 -1.68
C PHE A 485 -13.46 -10.18 -1.92
N ASN A 486 -12.98 -8.97 -2.22
CA ASN A 486 -13.76 -7.92 -2.87
C ASN A 486 -13.38 -7.86 -4.36
N GLU A 487 -14.35 -7.71 -5.26
CA GLU A 487 -14.13 -7.72 -6.71
C GLU A 487 -15.01 -6.70 -7.44
N ILE A 488 -14.41 -6.03 -8.43
CA ILE A 488 -15.12 -5.32 -9.50
C ILE A 488 -14.64 -5.91 -10.82
N ARG A 489 -15.55 -6.55 -11.57
CA ARG A 489 -15.26 -7.20 -12.86
C ARG A 489 -16.19 -6.71 -13.95
N MET A 490 -15.61 -6.40 -15.11
CA MET A 490 -16.28 -6.07 -16.35
C MET A 490 -16.10 -7.23 -17.33
N GLU A 491 -17.20 -7.76 -17.86
CA GLU A 491 -17.24 -8.77 -18.92
C GLU A 491 -17.69 -8.09 -20.22
N ASP A 492 -16.83 -8.13 -21.24
CA ASP A 492 -17.07 -7.52 -22.56
C ASP A 492 -17.48 -8.54 -23.63
N LYS A 493 -17.85 -9.78 -23.23
CA LYS A 493 -18.37 -10.77 -24.15
C LYS A 493 -19.72 -10.34 -24.73
N LYS A 494 -19.73 -10.01 -26.03
CA LYS A 494 -20.91 -9.54 -26.75
C LYS A 494 -22.15 -10.43 -26.57
N GLY A 495 -23.25 -9.84 -26.12
CA GLY A 495 -24.52 -10.52 -25.84
C GLY A 495 -24.58 -11.22 -24.48
N ALA A 496 -23.52 -11.08 -23.67
CA ALA A 496 -23.39 -11.62 -22.32
C ALA A 496 -22.58 -10.66 -21.43
N GLU A 497 -22.63 -9.36 -21.73
CA GLU A 497 -21.91 -8.32 -20.98
C GLU A 497 -22.40 -8.27 -19.52
N GLN A 498 -21.47 -8.09 -18.58
CA GLN A 498 -21.78 -8.07 -17.16
C GLN A 498 -20.84 -7.14 -16.38
N LEU A 499 -21.42 -6.33 -15.49
CA LEU A 499 -20.70 -5.71 -14.38
C LEU A 499 -20.99 -6.52 -13.11
N PHE A 500 -19.94 -7.07 -12.50
CA PHE A 500 -20.02 -7.81 -11.24
C PHE A 500 -19.33 -7.02 -10.13
N ILE A 501 -20.07 -6.70 -9.08
CA ILE A 501 -19.57 -6.05 -7.87
C ILE A 501 -19.81 -7.01 -6.71
N HIS A 502 -18.75 -7.38 -6.01
CA HIS A 502 -18.80 -8.27 -4.87
C HIS A 502 -18.07 -7.66 -3.68
N ALA A 503 -18.79 -7.51 -2.58
CA ALA A 503 -18.25 -7.13 -1.28
C ALA A 503 -18.28 -8.35 -0.37
N GLU A 504 -17.12 -8.70 0.20
CA GLU A 504 -16.98 -9.86 1.10
C GLU A 504 -17.82 -9.70 2.39
N LYS A 505 -18.04 -8.45 2.81
CA LYS A 505 -18.70 -8.14 4.08
C LYS A 505 -19.73 -7.02 3.94
N ASN A 506 -19.32 -5.78 4.17
CA ASN A 506 -20.20 -4.60 4.06
C ASN A 506 -19.98 -3.92 2.71
N GLN A 507 -21.07 -3.46 2.11
CA GLN A 507 -21.05 -2.54 0.97
C GLN A 507 -21.75 -1.24 1.39
N ASP A 508 -20.96 -0.20 1.64
CA ASP A 508 -21.46 1.13 1.96
C ASP A 508 -21.44 1.99 0.69
N ILE A 509 -22.56 2.65 0.38
CA ILE A 509 -22.72 3.53 -0.78
C ILE A 509 -23.22 4.88 -0.27
N GLU A 510 -22.44 5.94 -0.48
CA GLU A 510 -22.77 7.31 -0.09
C GLU A 510 -22.79 8.21 -1.33
N VAL A 511 -23.91 8.91 -1.53
CA VAL A 511 -24.13 9.82 -2.67
C VAL A 511 -24.55 11.17 -2.12
N GLU A 512 -23.72 12.19 -2.37
CA GLU A 512 -23.85 13.52 -1.76
C GLU A 512 -24.97 14.39 -2.35
N ASN A 513 -25.52 14.03 -3.52
CA ASN A 513 -26.57 14.80 -4.17
C ASN A 513 -27.66 13.90 -4.75
N ASP A 514 -27.53 13.50 -6.02
CA ASP A 514 -28.56 12.74 -6.73
C ASP A 514 -28.04 11.35 -7.11
N GLU A 515 -28.78 10.31 -6.71
CA GLU A 515 -28.60 8.94 -7.21
C GLU A 515 -29.65 8.68 -8.31
N THR A 516 -29.22 8.15 -9.45
CA THR A 516 -30.12 7.73 -10.54
C THR A 516 -29.84 6.29 -10.88
N HIS A 517 -30.89 5.47 -10.87
CA HIS A 517 -30.80 4.06 -11.19
C HIS A 517 -31.83 3.71 -12.27
N TRP A 518 -31.35 3.33 -13.47
CA TRP A 518 -32.20 2.92 -14.59
C TRP A 518 -31.87 1.50 -15.01
N VAL A 519 -32.89 0.64 -15.05
CA VAL A 519 -32.78 -0.76 -15.48
C VAL A 519 -33.62 -0.94 -16.73
N GLY A 520 -32.99 -1.34 -17.84
CA GLY A 520 -33.67 -1.49 -19.13
C GLY A 520 -34.56 -2.73 -19.26
N HIS A 521 -34.45 -3.68 -18.34
CA HIS A 521 -35.27 -4.91 -18.28
C HIS A 521 -35.64 -5.22 -16.82
N ASP A 522 -35.19 -6.34 -16.25
CA ASP A 522 -35.59 -6.80 -14.93
C ASP A 522 -34.59 -6.43 -13.83
N ARG A 523 -35.11 -6.13 -12.63
CA ARG A 523 -34.32 -6.02 -11.39
C ARG A 523 -34.82 -7.05 -10.38
N SER A 524 -33.94 -7.94 -9.94
CA SER A 524 -34.18 -8.84 -8.82
C SER A 524 -33.36 -8.40 -7.61
N LYS A 525 -34.00 -8.26 -6.45
CA LYS A 525 -33.36 -7.92 -5.17
C LYS A 525 -33.78 -8.94 -4.12
N THR A 526 -32.81 -9.51 -3.42
CA THR A 526 -33.03 -10.41 -2.29
C THR A 526 -32.29 -9.86 -1.09
N VAL A 527 -33.00 -9.76 0.03
CA VAL A 527 -32.46 -9.38 1.34
C VAL A 527 -32.86 -10.48 2.30
N ASP A 528 -31.88 -11.23 2.80
CA ASP A 528 -32.13 -12.42 3.63
C ASP A 528 -32.52 -12.08 5.07
N ASN A 529 -32.23 -10.86 5.51
CA ASN A 529 -32.59 -10.35 6.84
C ASN A 529 -33.48 -9.11 6.70
N ASP A 530 -33.04 -7.95 7.21
CA ASP A 530 -33.88 -6.76 7.31
C ASP A 530 -33.56 -5.73 6.21
N GLU A 531 -34.62 -5.08 5.71
CA GLU A 531 -34.54 -3.87 4.90
C GLU A 531 -35.25 -2.72 5.63
N THR A 532 -34.58 -1.57 5.75
CA THR A 532 -35.17 -0.34 6.27
C THR A 532 -35.10 0.75 5.20
N VAL A 533 -36.24 1.36 4.90
CA VAL A 533 -36.35 2.46 3.93
C VAL A 533 -36.88 3.70 4.65
N HIS A 534 -36.13 4.80 4.62
CA HIS A 534 -36.53 6.07 5.21
C HIS A 534 -36.54 7.18 4.15
N VAL A 535 -37.74 7.62 3.75
CA VAL A 535 -37.95 8.72 2.79
C VAL A 535 -38.41 9.95 3.57
N LYS A 536 -37.64 11.04 3.51
CA LYS A 536 -37.88 12.25 4.33
C LYS A 536 -38.99 13.16 3.82
N HIS A 537 -39.24 13.18 2.51
CA HIS A 537 -40.24 14.05 1.89
C HIS A 537 -41.30 13.19 1.19
N ASP A 538 -41.21 13.00 -0.13
CA ASP A 538 -42.22 12.27 -0.89
C ASP A 538 -41.67 10.96 -1.44
N ARG A 539 -42.50 9.91 -1.41
CA ARG A 539 -42.33 8.68 -2.19
C ARG A 539 -43.47 8.62 -3.21
N THR A 540 -43.13 8.44 -4.48
CA THR A 540 -44.11 8.12 -5.54
C THR A 540 -43.76 6.75 -6.11
N GLU A 541 -44.77 5.88 -6.19
CA GLU A 541 -44.64 4.54 -6.75
C GLU A 541 -45.71 4.34 -7.82
N THR A 542 -45.29 3.93 -9.01
CA THR A 542 -46.18 3.68 -10.16
C THR A 542 -45.94 2.27 -10.66
N VAL A 543 -46.95 1.40 -10.52
CA VAL A 543 -46.92 0.03 -11.03
C VAL A 543 -47.85 -0.05 -12.26
N GLY A 544 -47.28 -0.32 -13.44
CA GLY A 544 -48.03 -0.26 -14.70
C GLY A 544 -48.94 -1.46 -14.98
N ASN A 545 -48.78 -2.57 -14.26
CA ASN A 545 -49.59 -3.78 -14.44
C ASN A 545 -50.07 -4.33 -13.08
N ASN A 546 -49.36 -5.28 -12.49
CA ASN A 546 -49.76 -5.92 -11.23
C ASN A 546 -48.73 -5.66 -10.12
N GLU A 547 -49.22 -5.37 -8.92
CA GLU A 547 -48.46 -5.42 -7.67
C GLU A 547 -48.94 -6.62 -6.85
N THR A 548 -48.03 -7.34 -6.20
CA THR A 548 -48.37 -8.44 -5.27
C THR A 548 -47.52 -8.31 -4.02
N ILE A 549 -48.15 -8.11 -2.87
CA ILE A 549 -47.50 -7.98 -1.58
C ILE A 549 -47.89 -9.19 -0.72
N THR A 550 -46.91 -9.95 -0.25
CA THR A 550 -47.12 -11.08 0.68
C THR A 550 -46.41 -10.78 1.99
N ILE A 551 -47.14 -10.82 3.11
CA ILE A 551 -46.61 -10.51 4.45
C ILE A 551 -46.85 -11.73 5.34
N GLY A 552 -45.78 -12.30 5.88
CA GLY A 552 -45.85 -13.58 6.61
C GLY A 552 -46.36 -13.47 8.05
N VAL A 553 -46.28 -12.29 8.67
CA VAL A 553 -46.65 -12.09 10.08
C VAL A 553 -47.61 -10.90 10.23
N ASN A 554 -47.10 -9.68 10.32
CA ASN A 554 -47.90 -8.48 10.60
C ASN A 554 -47.61 -7.36 9.60
N ARG A 555 -48.64 -6.60 9.23
CA ARG A 555 -48.55 -5.28 8.58
C ARG A 555 -49.12 -4.24 9.53
N THR A 556 -48.39 -3.17 9.79
CA THR A 556 -48.88 -1.98 10.49
C THR A 556 -48.75 -0.79 9.56
N GLU A 557 -49.82 -0.01 9.43
CA GLU A 557 -49.88 1.18 8.58
C GLU A 557 -50.46 2.35 9.37
N GLU A 558 -49.78 3.49 9.34
CA GLU A 558 -50.20 4.71 10.02
C GLU A 558 -50.15 5.87 9.02
N VAL A 559 -51.30 6.52 8.80
CA VAL A 559 -51.43 7.66 7.89
C VAL A 559 -51.82 8.89 8.70
N GLY A 560 -50.94 9.90 8.74
CA GLY A 560 -51.11 11.07 9.62
C GLY A 560 -52.16 12.10 9.18
N SER A 561 -52.62 12.05 7.93
CA SER A 561 -53.65 12.95 7.41
C SER A 561 -54.72 12.20 6.63
N ASN A 562 -54.64 12.15 5.29
CA ASN A 562 -55.67 11.55 4.46
C ASN A 562 -55.14 10.30 3.74
N GLU A 563 -55.93 9.23 3.76
CA GLU A 563 -55.76 8.08 2.87
C GLU A 563 -56.89 8.10 1.83
N THR A 564 -56.60 7.82 0.57
CA THR A 564 -57.61 7.67 -0.49
C THR A 564 -57.34 6.40 -1.28
N ILE A 565 -58.25 5.44 -1.21
CA ILE A 565 -58.18 4.18 -1.95
C ILE A 565 -59.26 4.19 -3.03
N THR A 566 -58.87 4.07 -4.30
CA THR A 566 -59.81 3.93 -5.44
C THR A 566 -59.66 2.56 -6.06
N ILE A 567 -60.74 1.77 -6.10
CA ILE A 567 -60.78 0.46 -6.75
C ILE A 567 -61.73 0.54 -7.95
N GLY A 568 -61.23 0.24 -9.15
CA GLY A 568 -61.99 0.41 -10.39
C GLY A 568 -63.08 -0.65 -10.66
N VAL A 569 -62.94 -1.85 -10.10
CA VAL A 569 -63.89 -2.96 -10.34
C VAL A 569 -64.35 -3.61 -9.03
N ASN A 570 -63.51 -4.43 -8.39
CA ASN A 570 -63.88 -5.23 -7.23
C ASN A 570 -62.85 -5.12 -6.11
N ARG A 571 -63.31 -4.93 -4.87
CA ARG A 571 -62.54 -5.16 -3.63
C ARG A 571 -63.11 -6.42 -2.95
N THR A 572 -62.25 -7.34 -2.55
CA THR A 572 -62.62 -8.51 -1.74
C THR A 572 -61.77 -8.49 -0.48
N GLU A 573 -62.41 -8.52 0.68
CA GLU A 573 -61.77 -8.47 1.98
C GLU A 573 -62.21 -9.67 2.81
N GLN A 574 -61.25 -10.35 3.43
CA GLN A 574 -61.48 -11.52 4.28
C GLN A 574 -60.70 -11.35 5.57
N VAL A 575 -61.42 -11.25 6.69
CA VAL A 575 -60.84 -11.15 8.03
C VAL A 575 -61.12 -12.45 8.77
N GLY A 576 -60.06 -13.16 9.17
CA GLY A 576 -60.18 -14.52 9.75
C GLY A 576 -60.65 -14.56 11.21
N SER A 577 -60.53 -13.45 11.95
CA SER A 577 -60.96 -13.35 13.36
C SER A 577 -61.83 -12.11 13.58
N ASN A 578 -61.24 -11.00 14.01
CA ASN A 578 -61.97 -9.80 14.40
C ASN A 578 -61.55 -8.61 13.52
N GLU A 579 -62.54 -7.81 13.14
CA GLU A 579 -62.36 -6.49 12.55
C GLU A 579 -62.93 -5.45 13.52
N THR A 580 -62.16 -4.41 13.84
CA THR A 580 -62.60 -3.30 14.69
C THR A 580 -62.42 -2.00 13.90
N ILE A 581 -63.51 -1.29 13.66
CA ILE A 581 -63.52 0.01 12.99
C ILE A 581 -63.97 1.08 13.99
N THR A 582 -63.13 2.10 14.21
CA THR A 582 -63.45 3.25 15.06
C THR A 582 -63.44 4.51 14.19
N ILE A 583 -64.56 5.23 14.15
CA ILE A 583 -64.68 6.52 13.45
C ILE A 583 -64.95 7.61 14.48
N GLY A 584 -64.12 8.65 14.51
CA GLY A 584 -64.19 9.70 15.54
C GLY A 584 -65.23 10.79 15.30
N ALA A 585 -65.71 10.95 14.06
CA ALA A 585 -66.72 11.92 13.67
C ALA A 585 -67.84 11.21 12.87
N ASP A 586 -67.89 11.43 11.56
CA ASP A 586 -68.97 10.93 10.71
C ASP A 586 -68.53 9.79 9.80
N ARG A 587 -69.38 8.78 9.63
CA ARG A 587 -69.29 7.76 8.57
C ARG A 587 -70.46 7.95 7.61
N THR A 588 -70.17 8.11 6.33
CA THR A 588 -71.18 8.08 5.24
C THR A 588 -70.92 6.86 4.37
N GLU A 589 -71.95 6.05 4.17
CA GLU A 589 -71.90 4.87 3.29
C GLU A 589 -72.98 5.01 2.21
N THR A 590 -72.63 4.76 0.96
CA THR A 590 -73.56 4.83 -0.18
C THR A 590 -73.40 3.58 -1.01
N VAL A 591 -74.46 2.77 -1.06
CA VAL A 591 -74.51 1.53 -1.85
C VAL A 591 -75.42 1.77 -3.06
N GLY A 592 -74.86 1.69 -4.28
CA GLY A 592 -75.60 2.05 -5.50
C GLY A 592 -76.64 1.03 -5.98
N ALA A 593 -76.58 -0.22 -5.51
CA ALA A 593 -77.49 -1.28 -5.93
C ALA A 593 -78.10 -2.04 -4.74
N ASN A 594 -77.41 -3.08 -4.23
CA ASN A 594 -77.91 -3.92 -3.15
C ASN A 594 -76.86 -4.04 -2.05
N GLU A 595 -77.29 -3.89 -0.81
CA GLU A 595 -76.52 -4.27 0.38
C GLU A 595 -77.11 -5.56 0.96
N LYS A 596 -76.26 -6.55 1.27
CA LYS A 596 -76.66 -7.79 1.96
C LYS A 596 -75.76 -7.99 3.18
N ILE A 597 -76.33 -7.80 4.36
CA ILE A 597 -75.69 -8.14 5.63
C ILE A 597 -76.19 -9.52 6.08
N THR A 598 -75.28 -10.43 6.41
CA THR A 598 -75.61 -11.74 7.00
C THR A 598 -74.82 -11.92 8.29
N ILE A 599 -75.53 -12.09 9.41
CA ILE A 599 -74.93 -12.26 10.74
C ILE A 599 -75.42 -13.60 11.28
N VAL A 600 -74.49 -14.51 11.58
CA VAL A 600 -74.83 -15.85 12.11
C VAL A 600 -75.05 -15.82 13.63
N GLY A 601 -74.33 -14.93 14.32
CA GLY A 601 -74.48 -14.69 15.76
C GLY A 601 -75.47 -13.57 16.07
N ASN A 602 -75.17 -12.82 17.13
CA ASN A 602 -76.01 -11.70 17.56
C ASN A 602 -75.61 -10.41 16.84
N ARG A 603 -76.60 -9.56 16.54
CA ARG A 603 -76.41 -8.15 16.21
C ARG A 603 -76.94 -7.31 17.36
N THR A 604 -76.12 -6.42 17.89
CA THR A 604 -76.52 -5.37 18.83
C THR A 604 -76.28 -4.02 18.17
N GLU A 605 -77.24 -3.12 18.26
CA GLU A 605 -77.14 -1.77 17.71
C GLU A 605 -77.58 -0.78 18.79
N ASP A 606 -76.64 0.07 19.23
CA ASP A 606 -76.86 1.07 20.26
C ASP A 606 -76.77 2.46 19.63
N VAL A 607 -77.90 3.15 19.50
CA VAL A 607 -77.96 4.52 18.97
C VAL A 607 -78.14 5.50 20.13
N GLY A 608 -77.09 6.26 20.45
CA GLY A 608 -77.14 7.26 21.53
C GLY A 608 -77.92 8.54 21.19
N GLY A 609 -78.11 8.81 19.91
CA GLY A 609 -78.88 9.94 19.39
C GLY A 609 -80.22 9.53 18.78
N ASN A 610 -80.60 10.18 17.67
CA ASN A 610 -81.81 9.81 16.92
C ASN A 610 -81.49 8.79 15.84
N GLU A 611 -82.32 7.77 15.71
CA GLU A 611 -82.39 6.92 14.51
C GLU A 611 -83.54 7.41 13.60
N ILE A 612 -83.26 7.70 12.33
CA ILE A 612 -84.27 8.04 11.33
C ILE A 612 -84.17 7.03 10.18
N LEU A 613 -85.15 6.14 10.09
CA LEU A 613 -85.26 5.18 9.00
C LEU A 613 -86.30 5.64 7.97
N HIS A 614 -85.86 5.86 6.72
CA HIS A 614 -86.75 6.15 5.60
C HIS A 614 -86.76 4.96 4.63
N VAL A 615 -87.89 4.26 4.53
CA VAL A 615 -88.10 3.18 3.56
C VAL A 615 -89.16 3.64 2.54
N THR A 616 -88.77 3.79 1.28
CA THR A 616 -89.68 4.21 0.19
C THR A 616 -90.50 3.06 -0.37
N GLY A 617 -89.94 1.85 -0.33
CA GLY A 617 -90.62 0.60 -0.68
C GLY A 617 -91.26 -0.07 0.54
N ASN A 618 -91.30 -1.40 0.52
CA ASN A 618 -91.83 -2.19 1.62
C ASN A 618 -90.75 -2.48 2.67
N ARG A 619 -91.06 -2.28 3.95
CA ARG A 619 -90.33 -2.88 5.07
C ARG A 619 -91.03 -4.18 5.47
N GLY A 620 -90.33 -5.31 5.37
CA GLY A 620 -90.78 -6.60 5.88
C GLY A 620 -89.95 -7.01 7.09
N GLU A 621 -90.61 -7.37 8.18
CA GLU A 621 -89.96 -7.85 9.41
C GLU A 621 -90.58 -9.19 9.79
N THR A 622 -89.74 -10.17 10.14
CA THR A 622 -90.18 -11.50 10.57
C THR A 622 -89.36 -11.91 11.77
N VAL A 623 -90.01 -12.03 12.91
CA VAL A 623 -89.41 -12.45 14.17
C VAL A 623 -89.94 -13.83 14.51
N ILE A 624 -89.07 -14.84 14.53
CA ILE A 624 -89.45 -16.22 14.90
C ILE A 624 -89.59 -16.37 16.42
N GLY A 625 -88.77 -15.65 17.17
CA GLY A 625 -88.81 -15.57 18.63
C GLY A 625 -89.77 -14.50 19.13
N ASN A 626 -89.41 -13.89 20.25
CA ASN A 626 -90.17 -12.80 20.84
C ASN A 626 -89.66 -11.45 20.31
N GLU A 627 -90.57 -10.55 19.97
CA GLU A 627 -90.29 -9.13 19.77
C GLU A 627 -90.70 -8.36 21.03
N GLY A 628 -89.81 -7.52 21.56
CA GLY A 628 -90.06 -6.68 22.72
C GLY A 628 -89.82 -5.22 22.38
N ILE A 629 -90.88 -4.41 22.38
CA ILE A 629 -90.81 -2.97 22.11
C ILE A 629 -91.01 -2.21 23.43
N GLY A 630 -89.98 -1.52 23.89
CA GLY A 630 -90.04 -0.65 25.07
C GLY A 630 -89.94 0.82 24.68
N ILE A 631 -90.97 1.61 24.98
CA ILE A 631 -91.03 3.04 24.65
C ILE A 631 -91.34 3.81 25.93
N ASN A 632 -90.39 4.61 26.40
CA ASN A 632 -90.56 5.43 27.61
C ASN A 632 -91.29 6.76 27.33
N GLY A 633 -91.20 7.25 26.09
CA GLY A 633 -91.90 8.43 25.62
C GLY A 633 -93.24 8.09 24.94
N ASN A 634 -93.58 8.85 23.90
CA ASN A 634 -94.80 8.62 23.13
C ASN A 634 -94.52 7.72 21.92
N GLN A 635 -95.38 6.73 21.68
CA GLN A 635 -95.45 6.02 20.40
C GLN A 635 -96.55 6.64 19.54
N GLY A 636 -96.20 7.16 18.37
CA GLY A 636 -97.15 7.63 17.37
C GLY A 636 -97.20 6.67 16.18
N THR A 637 -98.39 6.24 15.78
CA THR A 637 -98.57 5.36 14.62
C THR A 637 -99.65 5.94 13.73
N LEU A 638 -99.28 6.28 12.49
CA LEU A 638 -100.22 6.72 11.46
C LEU A 638 -100.25 5.66 10.36
N ILE A 639 -101.42 5.07 10.13
CA ILE A 639 -101.61 4.05 9.10
C ILE A 639 -102.54 4.63 8.04
N GLY A 640 -102.01 4.85 6.84
CA GLY A 640 -102.75 5.52 5.75
C GLY A 640 -103.81 4.66 5.07
N GLN A 641 -103.82 3.34 5.32
CA GLN A 641 -104.78 2.38 4.76
C GLN A 641 -105.32 1.48 5.88
N ASN A 642 -105.10 0.17 5.83
CA ASN A 642 -105.63 -0.78 6.79
C ASN A 642 -104.59 -1.18 7.83
N GLU A 643 -105.00 -1.26 9.09
CA GLU A 643 -104.26 -1.98 10.14
C GLU A 643 -104.89 -3.37 10.32
N PHE A 644 -104.07 -4.42 10.27
CA PHE A 644 -104.50 -5.78 10.58
C PHE A 644 -103.66 -6.34 11.73
N ARG A 645 -104.33 -6.84 12.77
CA ARG A 645 -103.68 -7.53 13.89
C ARG A 645 -104.37 -8.86 14.11
N ASP A 646 -103.64 -9.94 13.88
CA ASP A 646 -104.07 -11.29 14.25
C ASP A 646 -103.26 -11.76 15.46
N VAL A 647 -103.96 -12.29 16.47
CA VAL A 647 -103.35 -12.71 17.75
C VAL A 647 -103.91 -14.08 18.08
N ALA A 648 -103.09 -15.11 17.94
CA ALA A 648 -103.53 -16.50 18.07
C ALA A 648 -103.91 -16.90 19.51
N GLN A 649 -103.36 -16.22 20.51
CA GLN A 649 -103.65 -16.46 21.92
C GLN A 649 -104.34 -15.25 22.55
N ASN A 650 -103.69 -14.59 23.50
CA ASN A 650 -104.29 -13.51 24.28
C ASN A 650 -103.74 -12.16 23.83
N ARG A 651 -104.63 -11.18 23.66
CA ARG A 651 -104.28 -9.76 23.61
C ARG A 651 -104.70 -9.11 24.91
N THR A 652 -103.75 -8.51 25.63
CA THR A 652 -104.02 -7.70 26.83
C THR A 652 -103.67 -6.24 26.54
N THR A 653 -104.57 -5.33 26.89
CA THR A 653 -104.37 -3.88 26.75
C THR A 653 -104.64 -3.25 28.11
N GLY A 654 -103.63 -2.57 28.67
CA GLY A 654 -103.73 -1.87 29.95
C GLY A 654 -103.56 -0.38 29.74
N ILE A 655 -104.61 0.40 30.02
CA ILE A 655 -104.63 1.86 29.83
C ILE A 655 -104.94 2.49 31.19
N LYS A 656 -104.00 3.29 31.71
CA LYS A 656 -104.11 3.87 33.05
C LYS A 656 -104.95 5.14 33.11
N GLN A 657 -105.03 5.86 32.00
CA GLN A 657 -105.82 7.09 31.87
C GLN A 657 -106.99 6.84 30.93
N ASN A 658 -107.06 7.55 29.81
CA ASN A 658 -108.18 7.47 28.88
C ASN A 658 -107.83 6.55 27.70
N ASP A 659 -108.75 5.64 27.39
CA ASP A 659 -108.82 4.95 26.10
C ASP A 659 -109.92 5.60 25.27
N SER A 660 -109.60 6.07 24.07
CA SER A 660 -110.56 6.72 23.17
C SER A 660 -110.55 6.00 21.85
N LEU A 661 -111.66 5.31 21.56
CA LEU A 661 -111.87 4.62 20.30
C LEU A 661 -112.96 5.35 19.51
N ASN A 662 -112.55 6.02 18.43
CA ASN A 662 -113.46 6.65 17.49
C ASN A 662 -113.52 5.83 16.21
N VAL A 663 -114.70 5.28 15.88
CA VAL A 663 -114.92 4.48 14.68
C VAL A 663 -115.96 5.18 13.80
N GLY A 664 -115.53 5.70 12.66
CA GLY A 664 -116.38 6.54 11.79
C GLY A 664 -117.54 5.82 11.09
N LYS A 665 -117.56 4.48 11.08
CA LYS A 665 -118.64 3.67 10.48
C LYS A 665 -119.15 2.61 11.46
N HIS A 666 -118.66 1.38 11.36
CA HIS A 666 -119.15 0.26 12.16
C HIS A 666 -118.12 -0.18 13.20
N PHE A 667 -118.52 -0.16 14.47
CA PHE A 667 -117.78 -0.80 15.54
C PHE A 667 -118.41 -2.16 15.86
N VAL A 668 -117.64 -3.23 15.70
CA VAL A 668 -118.10 -4.60 15.95
C VAL A 668 -117.23 -5.21 17.04
N LEU A 669 -117.85 -5.58 18.17
CA LEU A 669 -117.22 -6.34 19.23
C LEU A 669 -117.89 -7.70 19.32
N THR A 670 -117.14 -8.75 19.04
CA THR A 670 -117.61 -10.14 19.06
C THR A 670 -116.68 -10.96 19.94
N ALA A 671 -117.23 -11.79 20.81
CA ALA A 671 -116.47 -12.72 21.63
C ALA A 671 -117.17 -14.09 21.64
N GLY A 672 -116.38 -15.18 21.71
CA GLY A 672 -116.91 -16.54 21.65
C GLY A 672 -117.68 -16.98 22.89
N ASP A 673 -117.29 -16.50 24.08
CA ASP A 673 -117.91 -16.90 25.35
C ASP A 673 -118.70 -15.78 26.03
N SER A 674 -118.06 -14.63 26.26
CA SER A 674 -118.73 -13.49 26.86
C SER A 674 -118.06 -12.16 26.55
N ILE A 675 -118.86 -11.10 26.48
CA ILE A 675 -118.39 -9.71 26.51
C ILE A 675 -118.79 -9.13 27.86
N SER A 676 -117.84 -8.55 28.59
CA SER A 676 -118.13 -7.85 29.85
C SER A 676 -117.62 -6.42 29.78
N LEU A 677 -118.53 -5.46 29.90
CA LEU A 677 -118.22 -4.05 30.10
C LEU A 677 -118.40 -3.77 31.59
N THR A 678 -117.38 -3.23 32.26
CA THR A 678 -117.43 -3.02 33.70
C THR A 678 -116.88 -1.65 34.05
N THR A 679 -117.58 -0.93 34.94
CA THR A 679 -117.16 0.37 35.46
C THR A 679 -117.49 0.39 36.96
N GLY A 680 -116.46 0.26 37.80
CA GLY A 680 -116.66 0.07 39.25
C GLY A 680 -117.58 -1.12 39.54
N ALA A 681 -118.69 -0.88 40.25
CA ALA A 681 -119.68 -1.91 40.57
C ALA A 681 -120.76 -2.13 39.48
N ALA A 682 -120.76 -1.34 38.41
CA ALA A 682 -121.71 -1.49 37.29
C ALA A 682 -121.12 -2.39 36.20
N SER A 683 -121.95 -3.25 35.60
CA SER A 683 -121.53 -4.11 34.49
C SER A 683 -122.65 -4.43 33.51
N ILE A 684 -122.25 -4.65 32.26
CA ILE A 684 -123.07 -5.27 31.23
C ILE A 684 -122.29 -6.50 30.77
N THR A 685 -122.88 -7.67 30.96
CA THR A 685 -122.29 -8.94 30.53
C THR A 685 -123.20 -9.61 29.52
N LEU A 686 -122.69 -9.85 28.32
CA LEU A 686 -123.33 -10.65 27.28
C LEU A 686 -122.66 -12.02 27.29
N LYS A 687 -123.45 -13.09 27.31
CA LYS A 687 -122.96 -14.48 27.26
C LYS A 687 -123.35 -15.15 25.94
N LYS A 688 -122.59 -16.15 25.52
CA LYS A 688 -122.83 -16.92 24.28
C LYS A 688 -124.17 -17.64 24.22
N ASP A 689 -124.78 -17.93 25.37
CA ASP A 689 -126.12 -18.53 25.46
C ASP A 689 -127.26 -17.52 25.19
N GLY A 690 -126.91 -16.26 24.86
CA GLY A 690 -127.84 -15.17 24.62
C GLY A 690 -128.23 -14.39 25.87
N THR A 691 -127.73 -14.78 27.05
CA THR A 691 -128.03 -14.06 28.30
C THR A 691 -127.35 -12.70 28.30
N ILE A 692 -128.15 -11.64 28.47
CA ILE A 692 -127.65 -10.30 28.74
C ILE A 692 -127.94 -9.97 30.21
N MET A 693 -126.88 -9.71 30.97
CA MET A 693 -126.95 -9.32 32.38
C MET A 693 -126.53 -7.86 32.51
N ILE A 694 -127.47 -7.01 32.87
CA ILE A 694 -127.20 -5.61 33.21
C ILE A 694 -127.26 -5.51 34.74
N ARG A 695 -126.16 -5.11 35.37
CA ARG A 695 -126.05 -4.91 36.81
C ARG A 695 -125.60 -3.48 37.09
N GLY A 696 -126.34 -2.80 37.94
CA GLY A 696 -125.99 -1.48 38.44
C GLY A 696 -126.80 -1.17 39.69
N LYS A 697 -126.31 -0.27 40.54
CA LYS A 697 -127.05 0.18 41.72
C LYS A 697 -128.40 0.79 41.32
N ASN A 698 -128.39 1.57 40.24
CA ASN A 698 -129.57 2.10 39.57
C ASN A 698 -129.46 1.77 38.08
N ILE A 699 -130.53 1.23 37.48
CA ILE A 699 -130.64 1.04 36.03
C ILE A 699 -131.78 1.92 35.55
N THR A 700 -131.44 2.96 34.80
CA THR A 700 -132.42 3.86 34.19
C THR A 700 -132.48 3.58 32.71
N LEU A 701 -133.64 3.15 32.22
CA LEU A 701 -133.92 3.00 30.80
C LEU A 701 -134.86 4.12 30.38
N ASN A 702 -134.34 5.09 29.62
CA ASN A 702 -135.09 6.27 29.21
C ASN A 702 -135.19 6.27 27.69
N GLY A 703 -136.41 6.22 27.15
CA GLY A 703 -136.68 6.16 25.71
C GLY A 703 -137.61 7.28 25.30
N SER A 704 -137.32 7.98 24.21
CA SER A 704 -138.18 9.03 23.63
C SER A 704 -139.31 8.48 22.76
N GLY A 705 -139.28 7.18 22.44
CA GLY A 705 -140.35 6.42 21.79
C GLY A 705 -140.84 5.28 22.69
N ALA A 706 -141.39 4.21 22.09
CA ALA A 706 -141.88 3.07 22.87
C ALA A 706 -140.73 2.16 23.35
N ILE A 707 -140.62 1.93 24.66
CA ILE A 707 -139.79 0.86 25.21
C ILE A 707 -140.61 -0.42 25.18
N SER A 708 -140.27 -1.34 24.27
CA SER A 708 -140.96 -2.62 24.13
C SER A 708 -140.16 -3.75 24.76
N LEU A 709 -140.73 -4.39 25.79
CA LEU A 709 -140.18 -5.61 26.39
C LEU A 709 -141.08 -6.78 25.98
N LYS A 710 -140.55 -7.68 25.16
CA LYS A 710 -141.27 -8.89 24.71
C LYS A 710 -140.48 -10.12 25.14
N ALA A 711 -141.14 -11.05 25.83
CA ALA A 711 -140.59 -12.36 26.15
C ALA A 711 -141.64 -13.44 25.88
N ILE A 712 -141.18 -14.60 25.42
CA ILE A 712 -142.03 -15.75 25.02
C ILE A 712 -142.46 -16.59 26.24
N LYS A 713 -141.73 -16.47 27.36
CA LYS A 713 -142.08 -17.09 28.64
C LYS A 713 -142.54 -16.04 29.63
N ASN A 714 -141.61 -15.49 30.42
CA ASN A 714 -141.94 -14.60 31.54
C ASN A 714 -141.03 -13.38 31.49
N VAL A 715 -141.63 -12.19 31.60
CA VAL A 715 -140.93 -11.00 32.07
C VAL A 715 -141.20 -10.89 33.56
N VAL A 716 -140.16 -11.06 34.38
CA VAL A 716 -140.27 -10.97 35.84
C VAL A 716 -139.66 -9.65 36.28
N ILE A 717 -140.52 -8.65 36.47
CA ILE A 717 -140.13 -7.39 37.10
C ILE A 717 -140.44 -7.51 38.59
N LYS A 718 -139.41 -7.44 39.43
CA LYS A 718 -139.54 -7.43 40.88
C LYS A 718 -139.03 -6.09 41.40
N GLY A 719 -139.92 -5.34 42.06
CA GLY A 719 -139.60 -4.09 42.74
C GLY A 719 -140.62 -3.85 43.85
N GLN A 720 -140.20 -3.18 44.94
CA GLN A 720 -141.10 -2.83 46.05
C GLN A 720 -142.28 -1.95 45.60
N LYS A 721 -142.12 -1.22 44.49
CA LYS A 721 -143.17 -0.38 43.89
C LYS A 721 -142.99 -0.34 42.37
N ILE A 722 -143.98 -0.84 41.62
CA ILE A 722 -144.09 -0.68 40.18
C ILE A 722 -145.24 0.30 39.95
N LEU A 723 -144.94 1.49 39.42
CA LEU A 723 -145.94 2.52 39.14
C LEU A 723 -146.39 2.37 37.68
N GLN A 724 -147.69 2.18 37.45
CA GLN A 724 -148.31 2.24 36.13
C GLN A 724 -148.82 3.67 35.87
N ASN A 725 -148.69 4.14 34.63
CA ASN A 725 -149.44 5.26 34.06
C ASN A 725 -149.95 4.82 32.69
#